data_AF-A0A9P3HAL3-F1
#
_entry.id   AF-A0A9P3HAL3-F1
#
_cell.length_a   1.000
_cell.length_b   1.000
_cell.length_c   1.000
_cell.angle_alpha   90.00
_cell.angle_beta   90.00
_cell.angle_gamma   90.00
#
_symmetry.space_group_name_H-M   'P 1'
#
loop_
_entity.id
_entity.type
_entity.pdbx_description
1 polymer ?
#
loop_
_entity_poly.entity_id
_entity_poly.type
_entity_poly.pdbx_seq_one_letter_code
_entity_poly.pdbx_strand_id
1 'polypeptide(L)'
;MDHGKWTASPDQSSLLMVQSAGATAHQGGFGLEYEDEDGEESRLDFNFEAIDADIDLDDSMQSSLPNSTNPRMLASLNGGHASSLGGAMTDSGELVGGGTGTAPGMGVPRSQKTIDRWSAGSGKPATMTLKEQEKVIDELKKESFSLKLKIYFLEERLAKISPEHVDQALQENIDMKVKLQTMNSELKQYKRLLLEAQAVIDSLQQQLSQKSNCDLQHGMTAEQEQDYKKAMAERLELRSLLEKLDDQVQALQGKLADKEQELDQMQSNHAMANEYEAQLDELRNQLLEYQKNETRLLEQSKMDEQWEIRCRELERELGASLDIRSELEQELLLVRSEKEENEDELGRQLEQLRDELSKAKIDNADIAHDLEESREQLRHIQEVHANDMNALSERWTLDRQEFAAQTAEIAAENEELRKSNEQLEAQAEDLMAWRNEDAERHDQELEDLVGELQDKVNELEALSQETRELRQSVQPKDDKIAELQELVEQLQYAQRESDAIHDEVIARMKSKMHSGQGSLEANGVSLQDFQLMSEELVLIEEQNRKLQTQLRAEIDHRIAFENGANNDREMYGVNNNRQWQEERHRLQSEYTAQINELQEKYAEASDQIIALMNDLSDRDAQLRDYEEQLDFASKHSKEIEERYDDMELKLSSDLKATTDELMEIRQEFEQIKASRVEKGDLLHSRTNEVDRLNIKTRKLNSTMVTLETEKEQLETALKDRAMTIAMLRSRLSELEFQVTQKQRDEDSSDETSKSDLVERNSLLLTVLQHLESILGGDSRLDGNMLPKPSANFIYFSNHLISRLKSLSKLFVLFEKKGKELEDKSTGQLIQLKKQLDLKLKQLDRFETIVRSAADRQKKWREQLVKKQAENEDLQAKHAQFARTIADLKARQGSSERSQDYEVRCKHAERKLQLEKSRSVDAEERWNARLRELEKRTKDAEERVQRERQGAKEKVAGLLDENKIAQRNLETLQRKNEQLQDLVDNYRRH
;
A
#
# COMPACT_ATOMS: atom_id res chain seq x y z
N MET A 1 -17.59 -73.35 -55.04
CA MET A 1 -18.57 -72.72 -54.14
C MET A 1 -18.18 -71.26 -54.07
N ASP A 2 -18.70 -70.52 -55.04
CA ASP A 2 -19.14 -69.12 -55.07
C ASP A 2 -18.38 -68.12 -54.16
N HIS A 3 -17.68 -67.11 -54.70
CA HIS A 3 -18.21 -65.92 -55.44
C HIS A 3 -19.23 -65.13 -54.60
N GLY A 4 -19.19 -63.80 -54.50
CA GLY A 4 -18.28 -62.76 -55.02
C GLY A 4 -18.62 -61.43 -54.33
N LYS A 5 -17.66 -60.52 -54.06
CA LYS A 5 -17.21 -59.42 -54.94
C LYS A 5 -18.29 -58.38 -55.33
N TRP A 6 -17.90 -57.10 -55.15
CA TRP A 6 -18.41 -55.86 -55.78
C TRP A 6 -19.68 -55.27 -55.13
N THR A 7 -19.76 -54.01 -54.68
CA THR A 7 -19.38 -52.66 -55.18
C THR A 7 -20.32 -52.07 -56.23
N ALA A 8 -21.05 -51.02 -55.85
CA ALA A 8 -21.64 -50.04 -56.76
C ALA A 8 -21.84 -48.70 -56.02
N SER A 9 -21.21 -47.64 -56.54
CA SER A 9 -21.81 -46.28 -56.52
C SER A 9 -22.77 -46.20 -57.72
N PRO A 10 -23.69 -45.22 -57.83
CA PRO A 10 -23.26 -43.95 -58.41
C PRO A 10 -24.06 -42.70 -57.95
N ASP A 11 -23.64 -41.53 -58.46
CA ASP A 11 -24.48 -40.38 -58.86
C ASP A 11 -25.35 -39.64 -57.82
N GLN A 12 -25.74 -38.38 -58.04
CA GLN A 12 -25.05 -37.22 -58.63
C GLN A 12 -25.84 -35.96 -58.21
N SER A 13 -25.16 -34.81 -58.22
CA SER A 13 -25.65 -33.45 -58.52
C SER A 13 -27.15 -33.08 -58.44
N SER A 14 -27.40 -31.87 -57.91
CA SER A 14 -28.60 -31.01 -58.11
C SER A 14 -29.89 -31.44 -57.39
N LEU A 15 -30.91 -30.60 -57.18
CA LEU A 15 -31.09 -29.15 -56.96
C LEU A 15 -32.60 -28.96 -56.65
N LEU A 16 -33.01 -27.80 -56.10
CA LEU A 16 -34.40 -27.37 -55.82
C LEU A 16 -35.09 -28.14 -54.65
N MET A 17 -35.41 -27.50 -53.53
CA MET A 17 -36.45 -26.49 -53.27
C MET A 17 -37.81 -27.13 -52.91
N VAL A 18 -38.65 -26.36 -52.20
CA VAL A 18 -40.14 -26.45 -52.13
C VAL A 18 -40.72 -26.97 -50.79
N GLN A 19 -41.07 -26.00 -49.93
CA GLN A 19 -42.25 -25.96 -49.03
C GLN A 19 -42.34 -26.90 -47.80
N SER A 20 -43.25 -26.68 -46.83
CA SER A 20 -43.69 -25.42 -46.17
C SER A 20 -44.59 -25.73 -44.96
N ALA A 21 -44.41 -24.98 -43.85
CA ALA A 21 -45.38 -24.70 -42.76
C ALA A 21 -44.65 -23.92 -41.65
N GLY A 22 -45.21 -22.96 -40.92
CA GLY A 22 -46.44 -22.18 -41.08
C GLY A 22 -46.33 -20.96 -40.14
N ALA A 23 -46.58 -19.72 -40.57
CA ALA A 23 -47.89 -19.14 -40.88
C ALA A 23 -48.67 -18.56 -39.66
N THR A 24 -48.05 -17.61 -38.95
CA THR A 24 -48.72 -16.45 -38.33
C THR A 24 -47.84 -15.22 -38.60
N ALA A 25 -48.18 -14.21 -39.42
CA ALA A 25 -49.43 -13.43 -39.54
C ALA A 25 -49.65 -12.51 -38.31
N HIS A 26 -49.87 -11.20 -38.45
CA HIS A 26 -49.95 -10.39 -39.67
C HIS A 26 -49.74 -8.89 -39.38
N GLN A 27 -49.32 -8.11 -40.38
CA GLN A 27 -49.58 -6.68 -40.67
C GLN A 27 -49.52 -5.63 -39.52
N GLY A 28 -48.99 -4.42 -39.69
CA GLY A 28 -48.72 -3.63 -40.91
C GLY A 28 -49.31 -2.22 -40.74
N GLY A 29 -48.77 -1.15 -41.31
CA GLY A 29 -47.63 -1.06 -42.23
C GLY A 29 -47.17 0.39 -42.46
N PHE A 30 -46.75 0.70 -43.69
CA PHE A 30 -46.09 1.95 -44.10
C PHE A 30 -46.81 3.26 -43.73
N GLY A 31 -46.01 4.26 -43.36
CA GLY A 31 -46.32 5.68 -43.43
C GLY A 31 -45.03 6.48 -43.60
N LEU A 32 -44.89 7.22 -44.71
CA LEU A 32 -43.83 8.20 -44.94
C LEU A 32 -44.41 9.58 -44.67
N GLU A 33 -43.73 10.41 -43.88
CA GLU A 33 -43.85 11.86 -43.97
C GLU A 33 -42.61 12.56 -43.38
N TYR A 34 -42.38 13.80 -43.80
CA TYR A 34 -41.30 14.68 -43.31
C TYR A 34 -41.85 15.58 -42.20
N GLU A 35 -41.01 15.98 -41.24
CA GLU A 35 -40.76 17.38 -40.83
C GLU A 35 -39.87 17.45 -39.57
N ASP A 36 -38.61 17.86 -39.79
CA ASP A 36 -37.77 18.87 -39.10
C ASP A 36 -37.82 19.17 -37.56
N GLU A 37 -36.73 19.85 -37.14
CA GLU A 37 -36.45 20.61 -35.90
C GLU A 37 -36.06 19.88 -34.58
N ASP A 38 -34.74 19.94 -34.32
CA ASP A 38 -34.03 20.30 -33.07
C ASP A 38 -33.93 19.34 -31.86
N GLY A 39 -32.70 19.25 -31.27
CA GLY A 39 -32.51 18.77 -29.88
C GLY A 39 -31.15 18.16 -29.47
N GLU A 40 -30.13 19.00 -29.27
CA GLU A 40 -29.00 18.86 -28.31
C GLU A 40 -28.13 17.56 -28.18
N GLU A 41 -26.89 17.71 -28.66
CA GLU A 41 -25.58 17.24 -28.13
C GLU A 41 -25.45 16.09 -27.10
N SER A 42 -24.86 14.99 -27.59
CA SER A 42 -23.51 14.52 -27.21
C SER A 42 -23.02 14.58 -25.73
N ARG A 43 -22.90 13.41 -25.10
CA ARG A 43 -21.60 12.98 -24.51
C ARG A 43 -21.52 11.47 -24.27
N LEU A 44 -20.32 10.91 -24.49
CA LEU A 44 -19.94 9.53 -24.17
C LEU A 44 -18.70 9.58 -23.28
N ASP A 45 -18.71 8.84 -22.17
CA ASP A 45 -17.52 8.58 -21.35
C ASP A 45 -16.96 7.19 -21.66
N PHE A 46 -15.64 7.09 -21.78
CA PHE A 46 -14.91 5.82 -21.89
C PHE A 46 -13.83 5.78 -20.81
N ASN A 47 -14.00 4.91 -19.81
CA ASN A 47 -12.89 4.49 -18.95
C ASN A 47 -11.99 3.50 -19.70
N PHE A 48 -10.70 3.51 -19.37
CA PHE A 48 -9.73 2.54 -19.88
C PHE A 48 -8.80 2.13 -18.74
N GLU A 49 -8.88 0.87 -18.32
CA GLU A 49 -7.96 0.29 -17.34
C GLU A 49 -6.72 -0.24 -18.05
N ALA A 50 -5.55 -0.07 -17.42
CA ALA A 50 -4.29 -0.56 -17.95
C ALA A 50 -3.97 -1.96 -17.38
N ILE A 51 -3.54 -2.86 -18.25
CA ILE A 51 -2.96 -4.15 -17.87
C ILE A 51 -1.46 -4.07 -18.14
N ASP A 52 -0.67 -3.94 -17.07
CA ASP A 52 0.77 -4.19 -17.15
C ASP A 52 1.00 -5.71 -17.17
N ALA A 53 1.88 -6.16 -18.08
CA ALA A 53 2.33 -7.53 -18.17
C ALA A 53 3.83 -7.54 -18.51
N ASP A 54 4.64 -8.06 -17.58
CA ASP A 54 6.08 -8.24 -17.80
C ASP A 54 6.35 -9.23 -18.93
N ILE A 55 7.37 -8.93 -19.74
CA ILE A 55 7.91 -9.86 -20.74
C ILE A 55 9.44 -9.90 -20.55
N ASP A 56 9.92 -10.95 -19.89
CA ASP A 56 11.33 -11.33 -19.92
C ASP A 56 11.70 -11.78 -21.35
N LEU A 57 12.80 -11.24 -21.88
CA LEU A 57 13.47 -11.75 -23.08
C LEU A 57 14.98 -11.81 -22.84
N ASP A 58 15.44 -12.98 -22.42
CA ASP A 58 16.85 -13.39 -22.51
C ASP A 58 17.05 -14.11 -23.85
N ASP A 59 18.01 -13.66 -24.66
CA ASP A 59 18.54 -14.43 -25.77
C ASP A 59 20.01 -14.07 -26.03
N SER A 60 20.78 -15.05 -26.52
CA SER A 60 22.23 -14.98 -26.57
C SER A 60 22.81 -15.51 -27.89
N MET A 61 24.08 -15.20 -28.12
CA MET A 61 24.89 -15.59 -29.27
C MET A 61 24.57 -14.90 -30.60
N GLN A 62 25.49 -14.03 -31.02
CA GLN A 62 26.36 -14.40 -32.15
C GLN A 62 27.68 -13.60 -32.12
N SER A 63 28.67 -14.08 -32.87
CA SER A 63 30.07 -13.62 -32.80
C SER A 63 30.58 -13.06 -34.13
N SER A 64 31.83 -12.58 -34.11
CA SER A 64 32.75 -12.39 -35.26
C SER A 64 33.04 -10.95 -35.74
N LEU A 65 34.22 -10.48 -35.30
CA LEU A 65 35.24 -9.56 -35.88
C LEU A 65 35.25 -9.37 -37.43
N PRO A 66 35.97 -8.37 -38.03
CA PRO A 66 37.17 -7.66 -37.50
C PRO A 66 37.41 -6.14 -37.82
N ASN A 67 38.38 -5.56 -37.10
CA ASN A 67 39.35 -4.47 -37.43
C ASN A 67 39.06 -3.36 -38.49
N SER A 68 39.18 -2.08 -38.05
CA SER A 68 40.19 -1.07 -38.48
C SER A 68 40.01 0.23 -37.66
N THR A 69 40.98 1.10 -37.30
CA THR A 69 42.46 1.14 -37.48
C THR A 69 43.11 1.85 -36.27
N ASN A 70 44.35 1.48 -35.91
CA ASN A 70 45.22 2.23 -34.96
C ASN A 70 45.89 3.42 -35.70
N PRO A 71 46.47 4.48 -35.05
CA PRO A 71 47.74 4.32 -34.31
C PRO A 71 48.08 5.34 -33.17
N ARG A 72 48.75 4.86 -32.09
CA ARG A 72 49.94 5.49 -31.38
C ARG A 72 49.82 6.94 -30.81
N MET A 73 50.55 7.47 -29.83
CA MET A 73 51.60 7.14 -28.83
C MET A 73 51.63 8.34 -27.81
N LEU A 74 52.46 8.51 -26.76
CA LEU A 74 53.62 7.80 -26.21
C LEU A 74 53.64 7.95 -24.65
N ALA A 75 54.31 6.99 -24.00
CA ALA A 75 54.63 6.81 -22.59
C ALA A 75 55.22 7.97 -21.73
N SER A 76 54.86 7.96 -20.44
CA SER A 76 55.68 8.09 -19.20
C SER A 76 56.97 8.96 -19.18
N LEU A 77 57.10 9.85 -18.16
CA LEU A 77 58.19 9.83 -17.14
C LEU A 77 58.13 10.95 -16.05
N ASN A 78 58.63 10.63 -14.85
CA ASN A 78 59.19 11.44 -13.74
C ASN A 78 58.85 12.94 -13.52
N GLY A 79 58.17 13.23 -12.39
CA GLY A 79 58.75 13.78 -11.14
C GLY A 79 59.60 15.08 -11.10
N GLY A 80 59.24 16.00 -10.19
CA GLY A 80 60.06 17.17 -9.77
C GLY A 80 59.47 17.93 -8.55
N HIS A 81 60.33 18.55 -7.72
CA HIS A 81 59.96 19.35 -6.54
C HIS A 81 60.08 20.87 -6.79
N ALA A 82 59.27 21.73 -6.12
CA ALA A 82 59.75 22.96 -5.44
C ALA A 82 58.65 23.81 -4.73
N SER A 83 58.70 23.82 -3.41
CA SER A 83 58.65 24.95 -2.44
C SER A 83 58.08 26.37 -2.77
N SER A 84 57.25 26.84 -1.83
CA SER A 84 57.38 28.11 -1.06
C SER A 84 57.09 29.51 -1.67
N LEU A 85 56.02 30.15 -1.18
CA LEU A 85 55.91 31.56 -0.68
C LEU A 85 54.40 31.87 -0.44
N GLY A 86 53.94 32.70 0.50
CA GLY A 86 54.62 33.45 1.56
C GLY A 86 54.02 34.85 1.74
N GLY A 87 53.23 35.10 2.78
CA GLY A 87 52.68 36.43 3.08
C GLY A 87 51.65 36.46 4.22
N ALA A 88 51.91 37.26 5.26
CA ALA A 88 50.99 37.51 6.38
C ALA A 88 51.29 38.89 7.00
N MET A 89 50.26 39.66 7.37
CA MET A 89 50.29 40.84 8.27
C MET A 89 48.83 41.33 8.50
N THR A 90 48.30 41.39 9.74
CA THR A 90 48.24 42.55 10.71
C THR A 90 47.33 43.73 10.31
N ASP A 91 46.63 44.48 11.18
CA ASP A 91 46.26 44.36 12.62
C ASP A 91 45.37 45.58 13.05
N SER A 92 44.82 45.58 14.28
CA SER A 92 44.45 46.73 15.15
C SER A 92 43.15 47.57 14.97
N GLY A 93 42.58 47.99 16.13
CA GLY A 93 41.56 49.06 16.33
C GLY A 93 40.08 48.61 16.32
N GLU A 94 39.23 48.59 17.36
CA GLU A 94 39.14 49.10 18.76
C GLU A 94 38.14 50.29 18.99
N LEU A 95 37.41 50.23 20.12
CA LEU A 95 36.66 51.30 20.87
C LEU A 95 35.12 51.53 20.68
N VAL A 96 34.38 51.15 21.76
CA VAL A 96 33.40 51.94 22.56
C VAL A 96 31.96 52.29 22.06
N GLY A 97 30.96 51.86 22.86
CA GLY A 97 29.70 52.60 23.18
C GLY A 97 28.39 52.09 22.54
N GLY A 98 27.22 52.04 23.22
CA GLY A 98 26.94 52.17 24.66
C GLY A 98 25.44 52.40 25.01
N GLY A 99 24.92 51.72 26.04
CA GLY A 99 23.57 51.92 26.63
C GLY A 99 22.37 51.35 25.85
N THR A 100 21.13 51.23 26.37
CA THR A 100 20.54 51.32 27.74
C THR A 100 19.22 50.50 27.79
N GLY A 101 18.62 50.24 28.97
CA GLY A 101 17.18 49.89 29.08
C GLY A 101 16.81 48.77 30.08
N THR A 102 16.05 49.10 31.13
CA THR A 102 15.60 48.17 32.19
C THR A 102 14.07 48.14 32.35
N ALA A 103 13.46 46.95 32.21
CA ALA A 103 12.32 46.40 32.99
C ALA A 103 11.02 47.26 33.18
N PRO A 104 9.99 46.82 33.94
CA PRO A 104 9.51 45.45 34.28
C PRO A 104 7.99 45.20 34.03
N GLY A 105 7.54 43.93 34.08
CA GLY A 105 6.39 43.55 34.94
C GLY A 105 5.03 43.13 34.33
N MET A 106 4.29 42.36 35.16
CA MET A 106 2.88 41.91 35.10
C MET A 106 2.49 40.70 34.20
N GLY A 107 1.99 39.63 34.84
CA GLY A 107 0.99 38.69 34.28
C GLY A 107 -0.43 39.14 34.67
N VAL A 108 -1.51 38.34 34.78
CA VAL A 108 -1.81 36.87 34.79
C VAL A 108 -3.35 36.78 34.49
N PRO A 109 -4.10 35.66 34.65
CA PRO A 109 -4.15 34.33 33.98
C PRO A 109 -5.08 34.35 32.71
N ARG A 110 -5.63 33.27 32.08
CA ARG A 110 -6.17 31.99 32.59
C ARG A 110 -6.46 30.93 31.50
N SER A 111 -6.12 29.68 31.83
CA SER A 111 -6.76 28.39 31.45
C SER A 111 -7.47 28.19 30.11
N GLN A 112 -7.07 27.13 29.40
CA GLN A 112 -7.96 25.99 29.17
C GLN A 112 -7.18 24.66 29.12
N LYS A 113 -7.81 23.55 29.55
CA LYS A 113 -7.23 22.19 29.54
C LYS A 113 -7.81 21.41 28.37
N THR A 114 -7.03 20.55 27.72
CA THR A 114 -7.57 19.38 26.99
C THR A 114 -6.51 18.29 26.75
N ILE A 115 -6.91 17.04 27.00
CA ILE A 115 -6.39 15.80 26.40
C ILE A 115 -4.94 15.42 26.76
N ASP A 116 -4.74 14.95 27.99
CA ASP A 116 -3.74 13.91 28.31
C ASP A 116 -4.30 12.54 27.88
N ARG A 117 -3.96 12.04 26.68
CA ARG A 117 -4.14 10.60 26.37
C ARG A 117 -3.28 10.07 25.20
N TRP A 118 -1.99 9.86 25.46
CA TRP A 118 -1.28 8.62 25.08
C TRP A 118 0.06 8.54 25.83
N SER A 119 0.21 7.54 26.71
CA SER A 119 1.48 7.25 27.38
C SER A 119 1.63 5.73 27.59
N ALA A 120 2.07 5.06 26.54
CA ALA A 120 2.55 3.68 26.52
C ALA A 120 3.35 3.49 25.21
N GLY A 121 4.58 2.96 25.22
CA GLY A 121 5.43 2.61 26.35
C GLY A 121 6.90 2.59 25.91
N SER A 122 7.83 2.42 26.87
CA SER A 122 9.26 2.41 26.55
C SER A 122 9.66 1.13 25.81
N GLY A 123 9.97 1.27 24.52
CA GLY A 123 10.48 0.21 23.67
C GLY A 123 11.23 0.80 22.47
N LYS A 124 12.43 0.28 22.18
CA LYS A 124 13.19 0.69 20.99
C LYS A 124 12.42 0.23 19.74
N PRO A 125 12.26 1.06 18.70
CA PRO A 125 11.72 0.57 17.44
C PRO A 125 12.70 -0.44 16.84
N ALA A 126 12.23 -1.68 16.65
CA ALA A 126 12.77 -2.51 15.59
C ALA A 126 12.43 -1.87 14.23
N THR A 127 13.14 -2.24 13.17
CA THR A 127 12.87 -1.74 11.82
C THR A 127 11.49 -2.13 11.35
N MET A 128 10.55 -1.17 11.32
CA MET A 128 9.20 -1.33 10.77
C MET A 128 9.24 -1.88 9.35
N THR A 129 8.43 -2.89 9.06
CA THR A 129 8.32 -3.48 7.73
C THR A 129 7.59 -2.54 6.76
N LEU A 130 7.83 -2.66 5.45
CA LEU A 130 7.20 -1.82 4.42
C LEU A 130 5.67 -1.77 4.56
N LYS A 131 5.04 -2.91 4.91
CA LYS A 131 3.59 -3.03 5.07
C LYS A 131 3.03 -2.28 6.28
N GLU A 132 3.85 -2.04 7.31
CA GLU A 132 3.51 -1.17 8.45
C GLU A 132 3.71 0.30 8.08
N GLN A 133 4.70 0.61 7.22
CA GLN A 133 4.94 1.96 6.71
C GLN A 133 3.82 2.41 5.75
N GLU A 134 3.36 1.54 4.84
CA GLU A 134 2.18 1.78 3.98
C GLU A 134 0.93 2.11 4.81
N LYS A 135 0.67 1.34 5.87
CA LYS A 135 -0.49 1.56 6.74
C LYS A 135 -0.44 2.93 7.44
N VAL A 136 0.72 3.34 7.95
CA VAL A 136 0.93 4.68 8.52
C VAL A 136 0.78 5.78 7.46
N ILE A 137 1.22 5.53 6.22
CA ILE A 137 1.02 6.44 5.09
C ILE A 137 -0.47 6.62 4.78
N ASP A 138 -1.27 5.55 4.81
CA ASP A 138 -2.73 5.64 4.55
C ASP A 138 -3.50 6.26 5.72
N GLU A 139 -3.07 6.06 6.96
CA GLU A 139 -3.58 6.79 8.12
C GLU A 139 -3.26 8.31 7.98
N LEU A 140 -2.03 8.67 7.60
CA LEU A 140 -1.65 10.07 7.32
C LEU A 140 -2.37 10.68 6.11
N LYS A 141 -2.68 9.91 5.05
CA LYS A 141 -3.53 10.37 3.94
C LYS A 141 -4.95 10.71 4.42
N LYS A 142 -5.53 9.87 5.29
CA LYS A 142 -6.86 10.10 5.89
C LYS A 142 -6.86 11.32 6.81
N GLU A 143 -5.82 11.51 7.63
CA GLU A 143 -5.65 12.73 8.44
C GLU A 143 -5.48 13.99 7.57
N SER A 144 -4.70 13.90 6.48
CA SER A 144 -4.53 15.01 5.52
C SER A 144 -5.86 15.39 4.84
N PHE A 145 -6.68 14.40 4.47
CA PHE A 145 -8.02 14.63 3.91
C PHE A 145 -8.98 15.23 4.96
N SER A 146 -8.96 14.71 6.18
CA SER A 146 -9.73 15.26 7.31
C SER A 146 -9.35 16.71 7.61
N LEU A 147 -8.06 17.06 7.56
CA LEU A 147 -7.57 18.43 7.76
C LEU A 147 -8.00 19.35 6.62
N LYS A 148 -7.98 18.90 5.37
CA LYS A 148 -8.49 19.68 4.22
C LYS A 148 -9.99 19.97 4.34
N LEU A 149 -10.81 18.98 4.73
CA LEU A 149 -12.23 19.19 5.05
C LEU A 149 -12.41 20.16 6.23
N LYS A 150 -11.58 20.04 7.27
CA LYS A 150 -11.62 20.95 8.43
C LYS A 150 -11.31 22.40 8.03
N ILE A 151 -10.30 22.61 7.17
CA ILE A 151 -9.93 23.92 6.63
C ILE A 151 -11.06 24.45 5.75
N TYR A 152 -11.57 23.66 4.80
CA TYR A 152 -12.67 24.05 3.92
C TYR A 152 -13.91 24.52 4.70
N PHE A 153 -14.35 23.77 5.72
CA PHE A 153 -15.49 24.19 6.56
C PHE A 153 -15.18 25.38 7.49
N LEU A 154 -13.91 25.66 7.80
CA LEU A 154 -13.51 26.88 8.53
C LEU A 154 -13.47 28.10 7.60
N GLU A 155 -13.01 27.94 6.36
CA GLU A 155 -13.03 28.95 5.30
C GLU A 155 -14.47 29.28 4.88
N GLU A 156 -15.31 28.26 4.70
CA GLU A 156 -16.74 28.43 4.43
C GLU A 156 -17.48 29.09 5.60
N ARG A 157 -17.10 28.77 6.86
CA ARG A 157 -17.65 29.43 8.05
C ARG A 157 -17.16 30.87 8.22
N LEU A 158 -15.92 31.18 7.81
CA LEU A 158 -15.42 32.55 7.74
C LEU A 158 -16.16 33.35 6.66
N ALA A 159 -16.40 32.76 5.48
CA ALA A 159 -17.17 33.39 4.40
C ALA A 159 -18.66 33.58 4.76
N LYS A 160 -19.23 32.76 5.65
CA LYS A 160 -20.60 32.90 6.18
C LYS A 160 -20.71 33.89 7.35
N ILE A 161 -19.61 34.38 7.92
CA ILE A 161 -19.63 35.50 8.87
C ILE A 161 -19.57 36.80 8.05
N SER A 162 -20.63 37.61 8.16
CA SER A 162 -20.72 38.88 7.40
C SER A 162 -19.49 39.77 7.64
N PRO A 163 -18.92 40.42 6.61
CA PRO A 163 -17.84 41.40 6.76
C PRO A 163 -18.14 42.47 7.81
N GLU A 164 -19.42 42.80 7.97
CA GLU A 164 -19.98 43.72 8.96
C GLU A 164 -19.56 43.42 10.40
N HIS A 165 -19.37 42.14 10.79
CA HIS A 165 -18.86 41.78 12.12
C HIS A 165 -17.34 42.00 12.25
N VAL A 166 -16.59 41.89 11.16
CA VAL A 166 -15.15 42.19 11.13
C VAL A 166 -14.94 43.70 11.17
N ASP A 167 -15.71 44.46 10.41
CA ASP A 167 -15.72 45.92 10.43
C ASP A 167 -16.16 46.46 11.80
N GLN A 168 -17.17 45.87 12.43
CA GLN A 168 -17.59 46.24 13.80
C GLN A 168 -16.47 45.99 14.83
N ALA A 169 -15.78 44.84 14.77
CA ALA A 169 -14.64 44.54 15.63
C ALA A 169 -13.42 45.46 15.36
N LEU A 170 -13.20 45.89 14.12
CA LEU A 170 -12.20 46.90 13.77
C LEU A 170 -12.59 48.29 14.30
N GLN A 171 -13.86 48.65 14.22
CA GLN A 171 -14.37 49.94 14.68
C GLN A 171 -14.35 50.04 16.21
N GLU A 172 -14.68 48.98 16.95
CA GLU A 172 -14.47 48.91 18.40
C GLU A 172 -12.99 49.03 18.78
N ASN A 173 -12.07 48.43 18.00
CA ASN A 173 -10.62 48.60 18.21
C ASN A 173 -10.15 50.05 17.95
N ILE A 174 -10.72 50.74 16.96
CA ILE A 174 -10.44 52.16 16.70
C ILE A 174 -10.95 53.01 17.88
N ASP A 175 -12.17 52.75 18.35
CA ASP A 175 -12.79 53.47 19.47
C ASP A 175 -12.03 53.25 20.79
N MET A 176 -11.59 52.01 21.06
CA MET A 176 -10.69 51.65 22.17
C MET A 176 -9.36 52.41 22.08
N LYS A 177 -8.79 52.54 20.89
CA LYS A 177 -7.52 53.24 20.65
C LYS A 177 -7.65 54.75 20.83
N VAL A 178 -8.78 55.34 20.41
CA VAL A 178 -9.13 56.74 20.68
C VAL A 178 -9.31 56.98 22.18
N LYS A 179 -10.05 56.11 22.89
CA LYS A 179 -10.24 56.19 24.36
C LYS A 179 -8.92 56.06 25.13
N LEU A 180 -8.01 55.18 24.69
CA LEU A 180 -6.65 55.09 25.23
C LEU A 180 -5.85 56.38 24.98
N GLN A 181 -6.01 57.00 23.81
CA GLN A 181 -5.29 58.22 23.45
C GLN A 181 -5.80 59.46 24.20
N THR A 182 -7.10 59.57 24.48
CA THR A 182 -7.67 60.64 25.34
C THR A 182 -7.24 60.46 26.80
N MET A 183 -7.38 59.27 27.38
CA MET A 183 -6.89 58.95 28.74
C MET A 183 -5.39 59.27 28.91
N ASN A 184 -4.56 58.95 27.91
CA ASN A 184 -3.12 59.26 27.93
C ASN A 184 -2.82 60.76 27.72
N SER A 185 -3.78 61.53 27.17
CA SER A 185 -3.70 63.00 27.12
C SER A 185 -4.12 63.64 28.47
N GLU A 186 -5.14 63.10 29.12
CA GLU A 186 -5.65 63.55 30.42
C GLU A 186 -4.62 63.28 31.52
N LEU A 187 -4.01 62.10 31.55
CA LEU A 187 -2.87 61.78 32.42
C LEU A 187 -1.69 62.76 32.25
N LYS A 188 -1.45 63.27 31.03
CA LYS A 188 -0.43 64.31 30.77
C LYS A 188 -0.85 65.71 31.23
N GLN A 189 -2.15 65.99 31.37
CA GLN A 189 -2.65 67.22 31.96
C GLN A 189 -2.58 67.14 33.50
N TYR A 190 -3.08 66.08 34.12
CA TYR A 190 -2.99 65.87 35.57
C TYR A 190 -1.54 65.85 36.07
N LYS A 191 -0.62 65.21 35.34
CA LYS A 191 0.82 65.22 35.66
C LYS A 191 1.47 66.60 35.53
N ARG A 192 0.86 67.53 34.77
CA ARG A 192 1.31 68.94 34.68
C ARG A 192 0.80 69.76 35.86
N LEU A 193 -0.49 69.64 36.20
CA LEU A 193 -1.07 70.27 37.40
C LEU A 193 -0.37 69.82 38.70
N LEU A 194 0.03 68.55 38.81
CA LEU A 194 0.78 68.05 39.98
C LEU A 194 2.16 68.71 40.13
N LEU A 195 2.88 68.96 39.02
CA LEU A 195 4.16 69.67 39.05
C LEU A 195 4.00 71.16 39.37
N GLU A 196 2.92 71.77 38.88
CA GLU A 196 2.58 73.17 39.14
C GLU A 196 2.17 73.40 40.61
N ALA A 197 1.41 72.47 41.19
CA ALA A 197 1.09 72.46 42.62
C ALA A 197 2.33 72.26 43.52
N GLN A 198 3.26 71.37 43.12
CA GLN A 198 4.50 71.16 43.87
C GLN A 198 5.36 72.44 43.93
N ALA A 199 5.50 73.16 42.81
CA ALA A 199 6.26 74.41 42.74
C ALA A 199 5.71 75.50 43.67
N VAL A 200 4.38 75.55 43.89
CA VAL A 200 3.76 76.49 44.84
C VAL A 200 4.09 76.12 46.29
N ILE A 201 4.06 74.82 46.64
CA ILE A 201 4.40 74.33 47.99
C ILE A 201 5.84 74.66 48.35
N ASP A 202 6.77 74.41 47.43
CA ASP A 202 8.20 74.69 47.62
C ASP A 202 8.46 76.21 47.82
N SER A 203 7.67 77.07 47.15
CA SER A 203 7.75 78.53 47.33
C SER A 203 7.27 79.01 48.71
N LEU A 204 6.25 78.36 49.28
CA LEU A 204 5.68 78.70 50.59
C LEU A 204 6.58 78.25 51.74
N GLN A 205 7.30 77.13 51.61
CA GLN A 205 8.26 76.69 52.63
C GLN A 205 9.46 77.65 52.77
N GLN A 206 9.89 78.31 51.70
CA GLN A 206 10.96 79.34 51.79
C GLN A 206 10.54 80.62 52.52
N GLN A 207 9.24 80.91 52.65
CA GLN A 207 8.78 82.13 53.34
C GLN A 207 8.67 81.98 54.86
N LEU A 208 8.56 80.75 55.40
CA LEU A 208 8.39 80.53 56.84
C LEU A 208 9.68 80.65 57.66
N SER A 209 10.86 80.69 57.05
CA SER A 209 12.15 80.67 57.74
C SER A 209 12.73 82.04 58.13
N GLN A 210 11.94 83.12 58.16
CA GLN A 210 12.41 84.48 58.51
C GLN A 210 11.45 85.31 59.39
N LYS A 211 11.40 85.08 60.72
CA LYS A 211 11.14 86.10 61.78
C LYS A 211 11.17 85.54 63.23
N SER A 212 11.72 86.32 64.19
CA SER A 212 11.68 86.07 65.65
C SER A 212 12.15 87.31 66.47
N ASN A 213 11.58 87.61 67.66
CA ASN A 213 12.21 88.21 68.90
C ASN A 213 11.28 89.05 69.87
N CYS A 214 11.54 88.97 71.21
CA CYS A 214 11.32 89.93 72.36
C CYS A 214 9.89 90.31 72.92
N ASP A 215 9.66 90.85 74.16
CA ASP A 215 10.25 90.68 75.54
C ASP A 215 9.51 91.46 76.72
N LEU A 216 9.44 90.88 77.94
CA LEU A 216 9.39 91.45 79.35
C LEU A 216 8.31 92.52 79.79
N GLN A 217 8.19 93.10 81.02
CA GLN A 217 8.20 92.66 82.48
C GLN A 217 7.96 93.90 83.46
N HIS A 218 7.27 93.82 84.63
CA HIS A 218 7.13 94.94 85.63
C HIS A 218 6.81 94.60 87.14
N GLY A 219 6.99 95.56 88.11
CA GLY A 219 6.78 95.43 89.59
C GLY A 219 6.80 96.78 90.41
N MET A 220 6.65 96.80 91.77
CA MET A 220 6.30 98.01 92.59
C MET A 220 6.69 97.97 94.12
N THR A 221 6.89 99.12 94.82
CA THR A 221 7.04 99.28 96.31
C THR A 221 6.87 100.74 96.83
N ALA A 222 6.77 100.99 98.16
CA ALA A 222 6.50 102.31 98.78
C ALA A 222 7.23 102.59 100.13
N GLU A 223 7.35 103.87 100.52
CA GLU A 223 7.96 104.38 101.78
C GLU A 223 6.90 104.47 102.91
N GLN A 224 6.94 103.81 104.08
CA GLN A 224 7.99 103.49 105.07
C GLN A 224 8.46 104.61 106.02
N GLU A 225 8.00 105.87 105.88
CA GLU A 225 8.43 106.94 106.81
C GLU A 225 7.30 107.75 107.50
N GLN A 226 6.04 107.63 107.07
CA GLN A 226 4.93 108.35 107.72
C GLN A 226 4.46 107.72 109.04
N ASP A 227 4.90 106.50 109.35
CA ASP A 227 4.38 105.69 110.46
C ASP A 227 4.77 106.21 111.85
N TYR A 228 5.91 106.90 111.98
CA TYR A 228 6.36 107.41 113.28
C TYR A 228 5.45 108.48 113.91
N LYS A 229 4.61 109.16 113.10
CA LYS A 229 3.71 110.22 113.60
C LYS A 229 2.34 109.71 114.07
N LYS A 230 1.93 108.51 113.67
CA LYS A 230 0.61 107.94 114.05
C LYS A 230 0.59 107.48 115.50
N ALA A 231 1.67 106.81 115.93
CA ALA A 231 1.83 106.17 117.24
C ALA A 231 1.56 107.05 118.49
N MET A 232 1.67 108.38 118.37
CA MET A 232 1.44 109.30 119.50
C MET A 232 -0.02 109.77 119.62
N ALA A 233 -0.82 109.69 118.56
CA ALA A 233 -2.24 110.02 118.56
C ALA A 233 -3.10 108.79 118.91
N GLU A 234 -2.76 107.63 118.33
CA GLU A 234 -3.45 106.34 118.51
C GLU A 234 -3.77 106.02 119.97
N ARG A 235 -2.83 106.30 120.89
CA ARG A 235 -2.96 105.95 122.31
C ARG A 235 -4.09 106.66 123.05
N LEU A 236 -4.57 107.82 122.57
CA LEU A 236 -5.73 108.50 123.15
C LEU A 236 -7.04 108.00 122.53
N GLU A 237 -7.06 107.79 121.21
CA GLU A 237 -8.22 107.29 120.48
C GLU A 237 -8.55 105.83 120.84
N LEU A 238 -7.53 104.99 121.05
CA LEU A 238 -7.67 103.58 121.44
C LEU A 238 -8.58 103.36 122.65
N ARG A 239 -8.64 104.31 123.61
CA ARG A 239 -9.53 104.18 124.78
C ARG A 239 -11.00 104.51 124.48
N SER A 240 -11.26 105.38 123.50
CA SER A 240 -12.61 105.64 122.93
C SER A 240 -13.03 104.53 121.96
N LEU A 241 -12.06 103.88 121.32
CA LEU A 241 -12.28 102.77 120.41
C LEU A 241 -12.63 101.47 121.15
N LEU A 242 -11.98 101.18 122.28
CA LEU A 242 -12.22 99.97 123.08
C LEU A 242 -13.66 99.85 123.60
N GLU A 243 -14.26 100.95 124.07
CA GLU A 243 -15.65 100.96 124.56
C GLU A 243 -16.65 100.66 123.42
N LYS A 244 -16.39 101.19 122.21
CA LYS A 244 -17.16 100.89 120.99
C LYS A 244 -16.88 99.49 120.42
N LEU A 245 -15.73 98.90 120.74
CA LEU A 245 -15.43 97.52 120.37
C LEU A 245 -16.25 96.53 121.21
N ASP A 246 -16.53 96.82 122.48
CA ASP A 246 -17.33 95.91 123.33
C ASP A 246 -18.79 95.83 122.85
N ASP A 247 -19.41 96.98 122.55
CA ASP A 247 -20.72 97.06 121.88
C ASP A 247 -20.73 96.28 120.54
N GLN A 248 -19.66 96.39 119.75
CA GLN A 248 -19.53 95.68 118.48
C GLN A 248 -19.31 94.17 118.67
N VAL A 249 -18.59 93.74 119.71
CA VAL A 249 -18.40 92.32 120.05
C VAL A 249 -19.73 91.69 120.44
N GLN A 250 -20.55 92.35 121.28
CA GLN A 250 -21.89 91.84 121.62
C GLN A 250 -22.80 91.78 120.38
N ALA A 251 -22.78 92.80 119.52
CA ALA A 251 -23.55 92.82 118.27
C ALA A 251 -23.05 91.81 117.21
N LEU A 252 -21.78 91.39 117.27
CA LEU A 252 -21.22 90.32 116.43
C LEU A 252 -21.53 88.93 117.01
N GLN A 253 -21.51 88.75 118.34
CA GLN A 253 -21.88 87.50 119.00
C GLN A 253 -23.34 87.10 118.71
N GLY A 254 -24.28 88.05 118.73
CA GLY A 254 -25.67 87.78 118.32
C GLY A 254 -25.77 87.27 116.88
N LYS A 255 -25.09 87.94 115.94
CA LYS A 255 -25.03 87.52 114.53
C LYS A 255 -24.30 86.19 114.31
N LEU A 256 -23.40 85.81 115.22
CA LEU A 256 -22.70 84.52 115.16
C LEU A 256 -23.67 83.39 115.52
N ALA A 257 -24.49 83.55 116.56
CA ALA A 257 -25.55 82.60 116.90
C ALA A 257 -26.60 82.45 115.78
N ASP A 258 -27.03 83.56 115.16
CA ASP A 258 -27.91 83.52 113.98
C ASP A 258 -27.27 82.70 112.83
N LYS A 259 -25.97 82.84 112.61
CA LYS A 259 -25.23 82.13 111.55
C LYS A 259 -24.89 80.69 111.88
N GLU A 260 -24.72 80.34 113.15
CA GLU A 260 -24.64 78.94 113.59
C GLU A 260 -25.98 78.22 113.33
N GLN A 261 -27.13 78.88 113.63
CA GLN A 261 -28.44 78.31 113.32
C GLN A 261 -28.73 78.17 111.82
N GLU A 262 -28.27 79.11 110.97
CA GLU A 262 -28.29 78.94 109.51
C GLU A 262 -27.39 77.79 109.06
N LEU A 263 -26.21 77.61 109.67
CA LEU A 263 -25.24 76.58 109.29
C LEU A 263 -25.79 75.17 109.57
N ASP A 264 -26.44 74.95 110.72
CA ASP A 264 -27.07 73.68 111.06
C ASP A 264 -28.21 73.33 110.09
N GLN A 265 -29.02 74.31 109.69
CA GLN A 265 -30.06 74.12 108.67
C GLN A 265 -29.45 73.79 107.30
N MET A 266 -28.36 74.47 106.91
CA MET A 266 -27.64 74.16 105.68
C MET A 266 -27.00 72.77 105.70
N GLN A 267 -26.46 72.31 106.84
CA GLN A 267 -25.94 70.95 106.99
C GLN A 267 -27.06 69.91 106.89
N SER A 268 -28.22 70.13 107.53
CA SER A 268 -29.37 69.23 107.42
C SER A 268 -29.92 69.16 105.98
N ASN A 269 -29.94 70.29 105.26
CA ASN A 269 -30.35 70.33 103.86
C ASN A 269 -29.32 69.65 102.94
N HIS A 270 -28.03 69.81 103.20
CA HIS A 270 -26.96 69.14 102.45
C HIS A 270 -26.97 67.62 102.67
N ALA A 271 -27.25 67.15 103.88
CA ALA A 271 -27.42 65.72 104.16
C ALA A 271 -28.54 65.10 103.31
N MET A 272 -29.74 65.72 103.27
CA MET A 272 -30.81 65.25 102.38
C MET A 272 -30.46 65.39 100.89
N ALA A 273 -29.77 66.46 100.47
CA ALA A 273 -29.32 66.60 99.09
C ALA A 273 -28.42 65.44 98.66
N ASN A 274 -27.48 65.03 99.51
CA ASN A 274 -26.58 63.90 99.25
C ASN A 274 -27.33 62.56 99.19
N GLU A 275 -28.38 62.36 99.99
CA GLU A 275 -29.25 61.18 99.88
C GLU A 275 -30.05 61.15 98.56
N TYR A 276 -30.53 62.31 98.07
CA TYR A 276 -31.18 62.40 96.77
C TYR A 276 -30.19 62.24 95.59
N GLU A 277 -28.96 62.75 95.69
CA GLU A 277 -27.92 62.51 94.68
C GLU A 277 -27.54 61.04 94.59
N ALA A 278 -27.38 60.34 95.72
CA ALA A 278 -27.13 58.90 95.75
C ALA A 278 -28.26 58.09 95.10
N GLN A 279 -29.54 58.47 95.33
CA GLN A 279 -30.68 57.84 94.68
C GLN A 279 -30.75 58.14 93.18
N LEU A 280 -30.36 59.35 92.75
CA LEU A 280 -30.28 59.71 91.33
C LEU A 280 -29.16 58.96 90.60
N ASP A 281 -28.00 58.75 91.23
CA ASP A 281 -26.91 57.97 90.63
C ASP A 281 -27.22 56.47 90.56
N GLU A 282 -27.91 55.91 91.55
CA GLU A 282 -28.43 54.55 91.47
C GLU A 282 -29.44 54.40 90.30
N LEU A 283 -30.39 55.32 90.15
CA LEU A 283 -31.34 55.34 89.02
C LEU A 283 -30.65 55.54 87.66
N ARG A 284 -29.58 56.36 87.61
CA ARG A 284 -28.75 56.55 86.39
C ARG A 284 -28.01 55.26 86.03
N ASN A 285 -27.44 54.56 87.01
CA ASN A 285 -26.75 53.29 86.78
C ASN A 285 -27.70 52.22 86.25
N GLN A 286 -28.89 52.09 86.84
CA GLN A 286 -29.92 51.17 86.36
C GLN A 286 -30.38 51.53 84.93
N LEU A 287 -30.65 52.80 84.63
CA LEU A 287 -30.99 53.25 83.27
C LEU A 287 -29.87 52.94 82.25
N LEU A 288 -28.61 53.16 82.62
CA LEU A 288 -27.46 52.87 81.77
C LEU A 288 -27.29 51.36 81.53
N GLU A 289 -27.62 50.52 82.51
CA GLU A 289 -27.61 49.07 82.37
C GLU A 289 -28.77 48.55 81.51
N TYR A 290 -29.98 49.10 81.65
CA TYR A 290 -31.09 48.84 80.72
C TYR A 290 -30.73 49.22 79.28
N GLN A 291 -30.15 50.40 79.05
CA GLN A 291 -29.72 50.84 77.72
C GLN A 291 -28.65 49.90 77.12
N LYS A 292 -27.65 49.49 77.90
CA LYS A 292 -26.63 48.51 77.45
C LYS A 292 -27.24 47.14 77.10
N ASN A 293 -28.24 46.70 77.85
CA ASN A 293 -28.94 45.45 77.58
C ASN A 293 -29.83 45.55 76.32
N GLU A 294 -30.50 46.69 76.11
CA GLU A 294 -31.28 46.98 74.91
C GLU A 294 -30.41 47.04 73.65
N THR A 295 -29.27 47.75 73.68
CA THR A 295 -28.35 47.78 72.53
C THR A 295 -27.77 46.41 72.23
N ARG A 296 -27.40 45.65 73.26
CA ARG A 296 -26.85 44.29 73.10
C ARG A 296 -27.89 43.31 72.52
N LEU A 297 -29.16 43.42 72.93
CA LEU A 297 -30.24 42.60 72.38
C LEU A 297 -30.52 42.96 70.90
N LEU A 298 -30.44 44.25 70.56
CA LEU A 298 -30.61 44.74 69.20
C LEU A 298 -29.43 44.37 68.28
N GLU A 299 -28.20 44.37 68.79
CA GLU A 299 -27.01 43.85 68.09
C GLU A 299 -27.09 42.35 67.86
N GLN A 300 -27.51 41.58 68.88
CA GLN A 300 -27.70 40.14 68.75
C GLN A 300 -28.79 39.80 67.73
N SER A 301 -29.96 40.46 67.80
CA SER A 301 -31.05 40.28 66.83
C SER A 301 -30.62 40.55 65.38
N LYS A 302 -29.79 41.58 65.14
CA LYS A 302 -29.20 41.87 63.82
C LYS A 302 -28.21 40.80 63.36
N MET A 303 -27.42 40.24 64.29
CA MET A 303 -26.49 39.16 63.97
C MET A 303 -27.25 37.88 63.59
N ASP A 304 -28.31 37.56 64.34
CA ASP A 304 -29.17 36.39 64.09
C ASP A 304 -29.94 36.55 62.75
N GLU A 305 -30.46 37.74 62.43
CA GLU A 305 -31.08 38.05 61.14
C GLU A 305 -30.08 37.94 59.97
N GLN A 306 -28.83 38.38 60.15
CA GLN A 306 -27.76 38.21 59.16
C GLN A 306 -27.37 36.74 58.97
N TRP A 307 -27.33 35.94 60.03
CA TRP A 307 -27.11 34.50 59.94
C TRP A 307 -28.24 33.80 59.19
N GLU A 308 -29.51 34.11 59.49
CA GLU A 308 -30.63 33.54 58.73
C GLU A 308 -30.57 33.93 57.24
N ILE A 309 -30.24 35.18 56.91
CA ILE A 309 -30.07 35.61 55.52
C ILE A 309 -28.97 34.78 54.85
N ARG A 310 -27.80 34.62 55.49
CA ARG A 310 -26.70 33.83 54.90
C ARG A 310 -27.03 32.34 54.77
N CYS A 311 -27.82 31.76 55.69
CA CYS A 311 -28.35 30.41 55.52
C CYS A 311 -29.30 30.33 54.32
N ARG A 312 -30.25 31.27 54.19
CA ARG A 312 -31.21 31.35 53.07
C ARG A 312 -30.57 31.68 51.71
N GLU A 313 -29.34 32.22 51.71
CA GLU A 313 -28.47 32.34 50.53
C GLU A 313 -27.78 31.01 50.21
N LEU A 314 -27.11 30.38 51.20
CA LEU A 314 -26.44 29.09 51.03
C LEU A 314 -27.39 27.97 50.58
N GLU A 315 -28.64 27.97 51.05
CA GLU A 315 -29.70 27.06 50.59
C GLU A 315 -30.08 27.28 49.11
N ARG A 316 -30.04 28.52 48.62
CA ARG A 316 -30.23 28.85 47.20
C ARG A 316 -29.02 28.50 46.35
N GLU A 317 -27.81 28.81 46.83
CA GLU A 317 -26.54 28.42 46.20
C GLU A 317 -26.48 26.89 46.04
N LEU A 318 -26.91 26.13 47.06
CA LEU A 318 -27.00 24.68 47.03
C LEU A 318 -28.11 24.18 46.09
N GLY A 319 -29.30 24.78 46.12
CA GLY A 319 -30.42 24.44 45.22
C GLY A 319 -30.04 24.56 43.75
N ALA A 320 -29.55 25.73 43.33
CA ALA A 320 -29.08 25.95 41.96
C ALA A 320 -27.92 24.99 41.57
N SER A 321 -27.05 24.63 42.53
CA SER A 321 -25.98 23.64 42.30
C SER A 321 -26.47 22.20 42.15
N LEU A 322 -27.70 21.89 42.59
CA LEU A 322 -28.37 20.61 42.37
C LEU A 322 -29.16 20.62 41.06
N ASP A 323 -29.82 21.73 40.73
CA ASP A 323 -30.53 21.91 39.45
C ASP A 323 -29.55 21.78 38.27
N ILE A 324 -28.44 22.53 38.28
CA ILE A 324 -27.35 22.43 37.28
C ILE A 324 -26.78 21.01 37.20
N ARG A 325 -26.74 20.28 38.31
CA ARG A 325 -26.29 18.87 38.31
C ARG A 325 -27.30 17.96 37.62
N SER A 326 -28.59 18.14 37.89
CA SER A 326 -29.67 17.40 37.20
C SER A 326 -29.67 17.67 35.70
N GLU A 327 -29.43 18.92 35.27
CA GLU A 327 -29.26 19.27 33.86
C GLU A 327 -28.06 18.54 33.23
N LEU A 328 -26.88 18.62 33.85
CA LEU A 328 -25.67 17.91 33.38
C LEU A 328 -25.83 16.38 33.40
N GLU A 329 -26.55 15.81 34.36
CA GLU A 329 -26.84 14.37 34.41
C GLU A 329 -27.80 13.94 33.28
N GLN A 330 -28.72 14.81 32.85
CA GLN A 330 -29.59 14.58 31.69
C GLN A 330 -28.84 14.73 30.36
N GLU A 331 -28.00 15.77 30.21
CA GLU A 331 -27.12 15.93 29.04
C GLU A 331 -26.17 14.73 28.88
N LEU A 332 -25.56 14.25 29.98
CA LEU A 332 -24.71 13.06 29.97
C LEU A 332 -25.46 11.76 29.64
N LEU A 333 -26.79 11.72 29.80
CA LEU A 333 -27.63 10.58 29.43
C LEU A 333 -27.99 10.64 27.93
N LEU A 334 -28.35 11.83 27.43
CA LEU A 334 -28.55 12.08 26.00
C LEU A 334 -27.30 11.76 25.17
N VAL A 335 -26.14 12.30 25.55
CA VAL A 335 -24.85 12.05 24.86
C VAL A 335 -24.43 10.57 24.93
N ARG A 336 -24.93 9.79 25.90
CA ARG A 336 -24.76 8.33 25.91
C ARG A 336 -25.70 7.63 24.94
N SER A 337 -26.98 8.00 24.88
CA SER A 337 -27.94 7.45 23.91
C SER A 337 -27.48 7.71 22.48
N GLU A 338 -27.10 8.96 22.18
CA GLU A 338 -26.54 9.33 20.87
C GLU A 338 -25.29 8.52 20.55
N LYS A 339 -24.39 8.31 21.52
CA LYS A 339 -23.18 7.51 21.30
C LYS A 339 -23.50 6.02 21.08
N GLU A 340 -24.43 5.45 21.85
CA GLU A 340 -24.85 4.05 21.71
C GLU A 340 -25.53 3.85 20.34
N GLU A 341 -26.42 4.75 19.91
CA GLU A 341 -27.03 4.75 18.58
C GLU A 341 -26.00 4.86 17.43
N ASN A 342 -24.97 5.71 17.59
CA ASN A 342 -23.89 5.83 16.60
C ASN A 342 -22.96 4.59 16.58
N GLU A 343 -22.70 3.96 17.73
CA GLU A 343 -21.92 2.71 17.77
C GLU A 343 -22.70 1.52 17.18
N ASP A 344 -24.01 1.47 17.40
CA ASP A 344 -24.92 0.49 16.79
C ASP A 344 -24.98 0.66 15.26
N GLU A 345 -25.11 1.90 14.78
CA GLU A 345 -25.19 2.19 13.34
C GLU A 345 -23.86 1.98 12.61
N LEU A 346 -22.73 2.37 13.22
CA LEU A 346 -21.40 2.01 12.71
C LEU A 346 -21.19 0.48 12.71
N GLY A 347 -21.76 -0.23 13.69
CA GLY A 347 -21.80 -1.69 13.73
C GLY A 347 -22.56 -2.31 12.55
N ARG A 348 -23.73 -1.76 12.20
CA ARG A 348 -24.50 -2.19 11.01
C ARG A 348 -23.74 -1.96 9.72
N GLN A 349 -23.11 -0.79 9.58
CA GLN A 349 -22.30 -0.45 8.39
C GLN A 349 -21.06 -1.35 8.27
N LEU A 350 -20.41 -1.70 9.38
CA LEU A 350 -19.29 -2.65 9.39
C LEU A 350 -19.72 -4.07 8.98
N GLU A 351 -20.88 -4.56 9.42
CA GLU A 351 -21.36 -5.88 9.02
C GLU A 351 -21.89 -5.88 7.57
N GLN A 352 -22.50 -4.79 7.08
CA GLN A 352 -22.85 -4.61 5.66
C GLN A 352 -21.60 -4.66 4.76
N LEU A 353 -20.57 -3.87 5.07
CA LEU A 353 -19.30 -3.88 4.33
C LEU A 353 -18.60 -5.25 4.39
N ARG A 354 -18.81 -6.01 5.47
CA ARG A 354 -18.29 -7.37 5.63
C ARG A 354 -19.06 -8.38 4.77
N ASP A 355 -20.39 -8.27 4.69
CA ASP A 355 -21.23 -9.06 3.79
C ASP A 355 -20.91 -8.76 2.32
N GLU A 356 -20.74 -7.50 1.95
CA GLU A 356 -20.28 -7.08 0.61
C GLU A 356 -18.88 -7.63 0.29
N LEU A 357 -17.93 -7.52 1.22
CA LEU A 357 -16.60 -8.14 1.09
C LEU A 357 -16.67 -9.68 1.03
N SER A 358 -17.71 -10.30 1.58
CA SER A 358 -17.91 -11.76 1.47
C SER A 358 -18.45 -12.16 0.09
N LYS A 359 -19.42 -11.41 -0.44
CA LYS A 359 -19.97 -11.58 -1.80
C LYS A 359 -18.87 -11.40 -2.83
N ALA A 360 -18.17 -10.26 -2.80
CA ALA A 360 -17.07 -9.97 -3.71
C ALA A 360 -15.93 -11.02 -3.68
N LYS A 361 -15.76 -11.76 -2.58
CA LYS A 361 -14.81 -12.90 -2.50
C LYS A 361 -15.35 -14.19 -3.10
N ILE A 362 -16.66 -14.42 -3.04
CA ILE A 362 -17.32 -15.52 -3.73
C ILE A 362 -17.32 -15.22 -5.24
N ASP A 363 -17.75 -14.03 -5.64
CA ASP A 363 -17.76 -13.57 -7.03
C ASP A 363 -16.37 -13.67 -7.68
N ASN A 364 -15.30 -13.29 -6.97
CA ASN A 364 -13.91 -13.46 -7.46
C ASN A 364 -13.45 -14.93 -7.51
N ALA A 365 -13.97 -15.81 -6.64
CA ALA A 365 -13.64 -17.24 -6.67
C ALA A 365 -14.35 -17.95 -7.83
N ASP A 366 -15.61 -17.58 -8.10
CA ASP A 366 -16.41 -18.10 -9.21
C ASP A 366 -15.83 -17.62 -10.55
N ILE A 367 -15.51 -16.32 -10.69
CA ILE A 367 -14.81 -15.79 -11.88
C ILE A 367 -13.43 -16.45 -12.08
N ALA A 368 -12.69 -16.74 -11.01
CA ALA A 368 -11.42 -17.46 -11.11
C ALA A 368 -11.62 -18.93 -11.55
N HIS A 369 -12.75 -19.56 -11.20
CA HIS A 369 -13.11 -20.90 -11.66
C HIS A 369 -13.48 -20.89 -13.15
N ASP A 370 -14.35 -19.97 -13.57
CA ASP A 370 -14.76 -19.78 -14.97
C ASP A 370 -13.57 -19.48 -15.89
N LEU A 371 -12.60 -18.68 -15.41
CA LEU A 371 -11.36 -18.38 -16.13
C LEU A 371 -10.44 -19.59 -16.28
N GLU A 372 -10.35 -20.47 -15.28
CA GLU A 372 -9.54 -21.69 -15.42
C GLU A 372 -10.25 -22.77 -16.25
N GLU A 373 -11.59 -22.88 -16.20
CA GLU A 373 -12.32 -23.72 -17.15
C GLU A 373 -12.15 -23.21 -18.58
N SER A 374 -12.27 -21.89 -18.80
CA SER A 374 -12.02 -21.27 -20.11
C SER A 374 -10.59 -21.52 -20.62
N ARG A 375 -9.60 -21.51 -19.72
CA ARG A 375 -8.20 -21.89 -20.06
C ARG A 375 -8.06 -23.37 -20.39
N GLU A 376 -8.73 -24.26 -19.67
CA GLU A 376 -8.70 -25.70 -19.94
C GLU A 376 -9.38 -26.04 -21.28
N GLN A 377 -10.50 -25.38 -21.59
CA GLN A 377 -11.14 -25.44 -22.91
C GLN A 377 -10.21 -24.92 -24.01
N LEU A 378 -9.50 -23.80 -23.81
CA LEU A 378 -8.52 -23.28 -24.76
C LEU A 378 -7.31 -24.21 -24.93
N ARG A 379 -6.78 -24.81 -23.85
CA ARG A 379 -5.72 -25.83 -23.90
C ARG A 379 -6.17 -27.03 -24.73
N HIS A 380 -7.39 -27.51 -24.50
CA HIS A 380 -7.93 -28.65 -25.25
C HIS A 380 -8.13 -28.34 -26.74
N ILE A 381 -8.64 -27.14 -27.09
CA ILE A 381 -8.75 -26.69 -28.48
C ILE A 381 -7.36 -26.58 -29.14
N GLN A 382 -6.36 -26.06 -28.42
CA GLN A 382 -4.97 -25.99 -28.90
C GLN A 382 -4.35 -27.38 -29.09
N GLU A 383 -4.61 -28.33 -28.20
CA GLU A 383 -4.14 -29.71 -28.30
C GLU A 383 -4.80 -30.45 -29.48
N VAL A 384 -6.12 -30.33 -29.65
CA VAL A 384 -6.84 -30.89 -30.82
C VAL A 384 -6.32 -30.26 -32.11
N HIS A 385 -6.19 -28.93 -32.19
CA HIS A 385 -5.66 -28.26 -33.37
C HIS A 385 -4.18 -28.62 -33.66
N ALA A 386 -3.36 -28.85 -32.64
CA ALA A 386 -1.99 -29.35 -32.82
C ALA A 386 -1.97 -30.78 -33.35
N ASN A 387 -2.85 -31.66 -32.86
CA ASN A 387 -3.01 -33.02 -33.35
C ASN A 387 -3.54 -33.06 -34.80
N ASP A 388 -4.52 -32.23 -35.14
CA ASP A 388 -5.03 -32.09 -36.51
C ASP A 388 -3.96 -31.54 -37.46
N MET A 389 -3.19 -30.53 -37.05
CA MET A 389 -2.06 -30.00 -37.83
C MET A 389 -0.95 -31.04 -38.01
N ASN A 390 -0.65 -31.84 -36.99
CA ASN A 390 0.30 -32.95 -37.10
C ASN A 390 -0.22 -34.03 -38.07
N ALA A 391 -1.48 -34.42 -37.98
CA ALA A 391 -2.10 -35.41 -38.88
C ALA A 391 -2.18 -34.91 -40.34
N LEU A 392 -2.48 -33.62 -40.55
CA LEU A 392 -2.41 -32.97 -41.86
C LEU A 392 -0.97 -32.92 -42.40
N SER A 393 0.01 -32.64 -41.55
CA SER A 393 1.43 -32.63 -41.91
C SER A 393 1.92 -34.04 -42.28
N GLU A 394 1.65 -35.05 -41.46
CA GLU A 394 1.98 -36.46 -41.75
C GLU A 394 1.35 -36.90 -43.07
N ARG A 395 0.05 -36.64 -43.26
CA ARG A 395 -0.63 -36.97 -44.52
C ARG A 395 -0.03 -36.24 -45.71
N TRP A 396 0.26 -34.94 -45.62
CA TRP A 396 0.92 -34.19 -46.69
C TRP A 396 2.33 -34.74 -47.00
N THR A 397 3.08 -35.20 -45.99
CA THR A 397 4.37 -35.86 -46.23
C THR A 397 4.23 -37.25 -46.85
N LEU A 398 3.12 -37.94 -46.61
CA LEU A 398 2.82 -39.26 -47.18
C LEU A 398 2.34 -39.13 -48.63
N ASP A 399 1.35 -38.27 -48.91
CA ASP A 399 0.89 -37.91 -50.25
C ASP A 399 2.08 -37.45 -51.12
N ARG A 400 2.98 -36.62 -50.57
CA ARG A 400 4.23 -36.18 -51.23
C ARG A 400 5.21 -37.34 -51.49
N GLN A 401 5.27 -38.35 -50.64
CA GLN A 401 6.09 -39.56 -50.87
C GLN A 401 5.47 -40.44 -51.96
N GLU A 402 4.15 -40.57 -51.99
CA GLU A 402 3.44 -41.32 -53.05
C GLU A 402 3.64 -40.65 -54.43
N PHE A 403 3.49 -39.32 -54.53
CA PHE A 403 3.80 -38.60 -55.78
C PHE A 403 5.28 -38.70 -56.16
N ALA A 404 6.21 -38.72 -55.20
CA ALA A 404 7.63 -38.93 -55.47
C ALA A 404 7.93 -40.37 -55.97
N ALA A 405 7.21 -41.37 -55.46
CA ALA A 405 7.31 -42.75 -55.94
C ALA A 405 6.74 -42.90 -57.37
N GLN A 406 5.53 -42.36 -57.62
CA GLN A 406 4.89 -42.38 -58.93
C GLN A 406 5.73 -41.66 -60.00
N THR A 407 6.32 -40.51 -59.67
CA THR A 407 7.20 -39.78 -60.61
C THR A 407 8.54 -40.49 -60.84
N ALA A 408 9.06 -41.25 -59.87
CA ALA A 408 10.22 -42.11 -60.07
C ALA A 408 9.91 -43.35 -60.91
N GLU A 409 8.73 -43.97 -60.73
CA GLU A 409 8.24 -45.10 -61.52
C GLU A 409 8.02 -44.70 -62.98
N ILE A 410 7.28 -43.61 -63.23
CA ILE A 410 7.09 -43.03 -64.58
C ILE A 410 8.44 -42.64 -65.21
N ALA A 411 9.40 -42.13 -64.43
CA ALA A 411 10.75 -41.83 -64.95
C ALA A 411 11.52 -43.10 -65.36
N ALA A 412 11.36 -44.20 -64.63
CA ALA A 412 11.94 -45.49 -64.99
C ALA A 412 11.29 -46.08 -66.25
N GLU A 413 9.96 -46.06 -66.36
CA GLU A 413 9.23 -46.48 -67.58
C GLU A 413 9.66 -45.68 -68.81
N ASN A 414 9.77 -44.34 -68.69
CA ASN A 414 10.24 -43.48 -69.78
C ASN A 414 11.70 -43.78 -70.18
N GLU A 415 12.53 -44.19 -69.23
CA GLU A 415 13.93 -44.55 -69.46
C GLU A 415 14.09 -45.95 -70.10
N GLU A 416 13.20 -46.90 -69.80
CA GLU A 416 13.11 -48.18 -70.52
C GLU A 416 12.53 -48.00 -71.93
N LEU A 417 11.48 -47.17 -72.09
CA LEU A 417 10.92 -46.82 -73.40
C LEU A 417 11.93 -46.08 -74.28
N ARG A 418 12.76 -45.19 -73.73
CA ARG A 418 13.89 -44.58 -74.47
C ARG A 418 14.86 -45.64 -74.99
N LYS A 419 15.31 -46.56 -74.13
CA LYS A 419 16.22 -47.64 -74.54
C LYS A 419 15.60 -48.58 -75.58
N SER A 420 14.29 -48.80 -75.51
CA SER A 420 13.56 -49.55 -76.54
C SER A 420 13.50 -48.79 -77.86
N ASN A 421 13.30 -47.46 -77.83
CA ASN A 421 13.32 -46.64 -79.04
C ASN A 421 14.72 -46.55 -79.63
N GLU A 422 15.77 -46.30 -78.83
CA GLU A 422 17.18 -46.31 -79.27
C GLU A 422 17.56 -47.65 -79.93
N GLN A 423 17.06 -48.78 -79.41
CA GLN A 423 17.26 -50.10 -80.01
C GLN A 423 16.48 -50.29 -81.32
N LEU A 424 15.28 -49.74 -81.45
CA LEU A 424 14.49 -49.79 -82.68
C LEU A 424 15.03 -48.84 -83.75
N GLU A 425 15.53 -47.67 -83.35
CA GLU A 425 16.23 -46.72 -84.22
C GLU A 425 17.53 -47.33 -84.76
N ALA A 426 18.36 -47.94 -83.90
CA ALA A 426 19.54 -48.67 -84.33
C ALA A 426 19.23 -49.86 -85.26
N GLN A 427 18.16 -50.62 -84.99
CA GLN A 427 17.70 -51.69 -85.89
C GLN A 427 17.19 -51.15 -87.23
N ALA A 428 16.56 -49.98 -87.25
CA ALA A 428 16.15 -49.32 -88.48
C ALA A 428 17.34 -48.78 -89.27
N GLU A 429 18.36 -48.22 -88.60
CA GLU A 429 19.63 -47.80 -89.22
C GLU A 429 20.38 -49.00 -89.81
N ASP A 430 20.54 -50.11 -89.08
CA ASP A 430 21.14 -51.36 -89.58
C ASP A 430 20.40 -51.90 -90.82
N LEU A 431 19.06 -51.91 -90.80
CA LEU A 431 18.24 -52.35 -91.94
C LEU A 431 18.33 -51.40 -93.13
N MET A 432 18.42 -50.08 -92.91
CA MET A 432 18.63 -49.11 -93.98
C MET A 432 20.04 -49.21 -94.55
N ALA A 433 21.06 -49.40 -93.72
CA ALA A 433 22.44 -49.62 -94.17
C ALA A 433 22.54 -50.89 -95.03
N TRP A 434 21.96 -52.00 -94.57
CA TRP A 434 21.90 -53.24 -95.35
C TRP A 434 21.16 -53.07 -96.68
N ARG A 435 20.01 -52.39 -96.68
CA ARG A 435 19.24 -52.09 -97.90
C ARG A 435 20.02 -51.19 -98.87
N ASN A 436 20.75 -50.20 -98.36
CA ASN A 436 21.56 -49.32 -99.19
C ASN A 436 22.74 -50.07 -99.81
N GLU A 437 23.43 -50.93 -99.03
CA GLU A 437 24.51 -51.77 -99.56
C GLU A 437 23.98 -52.75 -100.64
N ASP A 438 22.78 -53.30 -100.47
CA ASP A 438 22.15 -54.17 -101.48
C ASP A 438 21.71 -53.40 -102.74
N ALA A 439 21.27 -52.15 -102.59
CA ALA A 439 20.99 -51.25 -103.71
C ALA A 439 22.28 -50.84 -104.45
N GLU A 440 23.35 -50.50 -103.73
CA GLU A 440 24.66 -50.17 -104.32
C GLU A 440 25.24 -51.36 -105.12
N ARG A 441 25.06 -52.60 -104.65
CA ARG A 441 25.40 -53.81 -105.42
C ARG A 441 24.60 -53.90 -106.73
N HIS A 442 23.29 -53.70 -106.68
CA HIS A 442 22.44 -53.77 -107.87
C HIS A 442 22.70 -52.61 -108.85
N ASP A 443 22.99 -51.41 -108.37
CA ASP A 443 23.39 -50.28 -109.22
C ASP A 443 24.75 -50.56 -109.90
N GLN A 444 25.70 -51.21 -109.21
CA GLN A 444 26.96 -51.65 -109.83
C GLN A 444 26.75 -52.79 -110.84
N GLU A 445 25.91 -53.79 -110.55
CA GLU A 445 25.53 -54.84 -111.50
C GLU A 445 24.89 -54.25 -112.78
N LEU A 446 24.08 -53.19 -112.62
CA LEU A 446 23.48 -52.45 -113.73
C LEU A 446 24.50 -51.61 -114.50
N GLU A 447 25.46 -50.95 -113.83
CA GLU A 447 26.54 -50.20 -114.49
C GLU A 447 27.44 -51.14 -115.30
N ASP A 448 27.82 -52.28 -114.74
CA ASP A 448 28.62 -53.31 -115.42
C ASP A 448 27.88 -53.86 -116.66
N LEU A 449 26.57 -54.17 -116.54
CA LEU A 449 25.71 -54.59 -117.66
C LEU A 449 25.55 -53.51 -118.74
N VAL A 450 25.44 -52.24 -118.35
CA VAL A 450 25.40 -51.10 -119.29
C VAL A 450 26.76 -50.93 -119.99
N GLY A 451 27.87 -51.18 -119.29
CA GLY A 451 29.22 -51.24 -119.85
C GLY A 451 29.36 -52.33 -120.92
N GLU A 452 28.96 -53.57 -120.61
CA GLU A 452 28.95 -54.67 -121.58
C GLU A 452 28.09 -54.34 -122.81
N LEU A 453 26.89 -53.77 -122.61
CA LEU A 453 26.01 -53.35 -123.70
C LEU A 453 26.63 -52.24 -124.55
N GLN A 454 27.30 -51.25 -123.94
CA GLN A 454 27.96 -50.18 -124.67
C GLN A 454 29.14 -50.72 -125.49
N ASP A 455 29.93 -51.65 -124.96
CA ASP A 455 30.99 -52.32 -125.73
C ASP A 455 30.44 -53.15 -126.89
N LYS A 456 29.29 -53.81 -126.73
CA LYS A 456 28.60 -54.48 -127.84
C LYS A 456 28.05 -53.50 -128.89
N VAL A 457 27.60 -52.31 -128.48
CA VAL A 457 27.23 -51.23 -129.42
C VAL A 457 28.47 -50.75 -130.17
N ASN A 458 29.59 -50.48 -129.48
CA ASN A 458 30.86 -50.08 -130.09
C ASN A 458 31.36 -51.11 -131.12
N GLU A 459 31.26 -52.41 -130.81
CA GLU A 459 31.62 -53.53 -131.70
C GLU A 459 30.70 -53.58 -132.94
N LEU A 460 29.39 -53.41 -132.75
CA LEU A 460 28.41 -53.34 -133.86
C LEU A 460 28.62 -52.12 -134.75
N GLU A 461 28.94 -50.95 -134.18
CA GLU A 461 29.26 -49.74 -134.95
C GLU A 461 30.53 -49.96 -135.80
N ALA A 462 31.60 -50.52 -135.23
CA ALA A 462 32.83 -50.85 -135.95
C ALA A 462 32.58 -51.85 -137.11
N LEU A 463 31.81 -52.92 -136.88
CA LEU A 463 31.41 -53.87 -137.92
C LEU A 463 30.52 -53.21 -139.00
N SER A 464 29.68 -52.24 -138.63
CA SER A 464 28.88 -51.46 -139.58
C SER A 464 29.75 -50.54 -140.45
N GLN A 465 30.82 -49.98 -139.88
CA GLN A 465 31.79 -49.16 -140.61
C GLN A 465 32.63 -50.01 -141.56
N GLU A 466 33.16 -51.16 -141.12
CA GLU A 466 33.85 -52.11 -142.01
C GLU A 466 32.93 -52.53 -143.17
N THR A 467 31.67 -52.85 -142.87
CA THR A 467 30.66 -53.17 -143.90
C THR A 467 30.43 -52.00 -144.88
N ARG A 468 30.54 -50.75 -144.43
CA ARG A 468 30.41 -49.54 -145.26
C ARG A 468 31.64 -49.32 -146.14
N GLU A 469 32.85 -49.51 -145.60
CA GLU A 469 34.11 -49.39 -146.32
C GLU A 469 34.26 -50.49 -147.38
N LEU A 470 33.87 -51.73 -147.06
CA LEU A 470 33.80 -52.83 -148.03
C LEU A 470 32.83 -52.51 -149.19
N ARG A 471 31.66 -51.92 -148.92
CA ARG A 471 30.73 -51.47 -149.98
C ARG A 471 31.33 -50.36 -150.85
N GLN A 472 32.07 -49.41 -150.27
CA GLN A 472 32.79 -48.39 -151.03
C GLN A 472 33.94 -48.97 -151.88
N SER A 473 34.56 -50.07 -151.46
CA SER A 473 35.58 -50.79 -152.24
C SER A 473 35.02 -51.62 -153.41
N VAL A 474 33.72 -51.95 -153.38
CA VAL A 474 33.03 -52.70 -154.43
C VAL A 474 32.52 -51.79 -155.54
N GLN A 475 31.95 -50.63 -155.21
CA GLN A 475 31.47 -49.61 -156.18
C GLN A 475 32.36 -49.40 -157.42
N PRO A 476 33.66 -49.03 -157.31
CA PRO A 476 34.51 -48.78 -158.47
C PRO A 476 34.86 -50.04 -159.29
N LYS A 477 34.54 -51.25 -158.79
CA LYS A 477 34.65 -52.49 -159.56
C LYS A 477 33.38 -52.73 -160.37
N ASP A 478 32.21 -52.43 -159.81
CA ASP A 478 30.93 -52.49 -160.52
C ASP A 478 30.91 -51.45 -161.66
N ASP A 479 31.37 -50.22 -161.40
CA ASP A 479 31.57 -49.19 -162.42
C ASP A 479 32.49 -49.67 -163.56
N LYS A 480 33.57 -50.39 -163.21
CA LYS A 480 34.52 -50.91 -164.20
C LYS A 480 33.98 -52.12 -164.97
N ILE A 481 33.05 -52.88 -164.40
CA ILE A 481 32.31 -53.93 -165.10
C ILE A 481 31.38 -53.31 -166.15
N ALA A 482 30.72 -52.18 -165.83
CA ALA A 482 29.87 -51.46 -166.78
C ALA A 482 30.64 -50.95 -168.01
N GLU A 483 31.80 -50.27 -167.81
CA GLU A 483 32.65 -49.82 -168.92
C GLU A 483 33.11 -50.98 -169.84
N LEU A 484 33.40 -52.14 -169.26
CA LEU A 484 33.84 -53.32 -170.01
C LEU A 484 32.69 -53.98 -170.81
N GLN A 485 31.44 -53.85 -170.34
CA GLN A 485 30.26 -54.34 -171.08
C GLN A 485 30.00 -53.48 -172.33
N GLU A 486 30.07 -52.15 -172.21
CA GLU A 486 29.89 -51.23 -173.34
C GLU A 486 30.93 -51.46 -174.46
N LEU A 487 32.21 -51.66 -174.08
CA LEU A 487 33.29 -51.93 -175.04
C LEU A 487 33.10 -53.25 -175.80
N VAL A 488 32.53 -54.28 -175.16
CA VAL A 488 32.21 -55.56 -175.81
C VAL A 488 31.09 -55.40 -176.83
N GLU A 489 30.08 -54.59 -176.53
CA GLU A 489 28.93 -54.36 -177.42
C GLU A 489 29.35 -53.63 -178.71
N GLN A 490 30.24 -52.64 -178.60
CA GLN A 490 30.80 -51.92 -179.76
C GLN A 490 31.59 -52.85 -180.70
N LEU A 491 32.39 -53.78 -180.17
CA LEU A 491 33.15 -54.74 -180.98
C LEU A 491 32.25 -55.75 -181.71
N GLN A 492 31.12 -56.16 -181.11
CA GLN A 492 30.16 -57.05 -181.77
C GLN A 492 29.42 -56.41 -182.95
N TYR A 493 29.35 -55.07 -183.01
CA TYR A 493 28.74 -54.38 -184.15
C TYR A 493 29.62 -54.49 -185.40
N ALA A 494 30.90 -54.15 -185.28
CA ALA A 494 31.85 -54.10 -186.40
C ALA A 494 32.05 -55.46 -187.09
N GLN A 495 31.99 -56.58 -186.35
CA GLN A 495 32.20 -57.91 -186.94
C GLN A 495 31.04 -58.33 -187.87
N ARG A 496 29.80 -57.91 -187.59
CA ARG A 496 28.62 -58.25 -188.41
C ARG A 496 28.64 -57.63 -189.81
N GLU A 497 29.34 -56.50 -189.98
CA GLU A 497 29.46 -55.81 -191.27
C GLU A 497 30.46 -56.50 -192.22
N SER A 498 31.45 -57.23 -191.68
CA SER A 498 32.45 -57.95 -192.47
C SER A 498 31.92 -59.25 -193.09
N ASP A 499 31.05 -59.97 -192.38
CA ASP A 499 30.55 -61.28 -192.84
C ASP A 499 29.57 -61.15 -194.02
N ALA A 500 28.77 -60.08 -194.04
CA ALA A 500 27.73 -59.83 -195.04
C ALA A 500 28.25 -59.71 -196.50
N ILE A 501 29.54 -59.39 -196.68
CA ILE A 501 30.15 -59.20 -198.01
C ILE A 501 30.66 -60.53 -198.60
N HIS A 502 30.87 -61.57 -197.80
CA HIS A 502 31.46 -62.83 -198.27
C HIS A 502 30.47 -63.83 -198.87
N ASP A 503 29.20 -63.83 -198.45
CA ASP A 503 28.22 -64.84 -198.88
C ASP A 503 27.61 -64.58 -200.28
N GLU A 504 27.51 -63.33 -200.75
CA GLU A 504 26.89 -63.02 -202.06
C GLU A 504 27.69 -63.60 -203.25
N VAL A 505 29.01 -63.74 -203.10
CA VAL A 505 29.92 -64.12 -204.20
C VAL A 505 29.89 -65.63 -204.49
N ILE A 506 29.60 -66.49 -203.50
CA ILE A 506 29.71 -67.95 -203.65
C ILE A 506 28.44 -68.57 -204.27
N ALA A 507 27.25 -67.97 -204.04
CA ALA A 507 25.98 -68.53 -204.49
C ALA A 507 25.80 -68.58 -206.02
N ARG A 508 26.55 -67.78 -206.78
CA ARG A 508 26.28 -67.53 -208.22
C ARG A 508 26.81 -68.59 -209.20
N MET A 509 27.63 -69.55 -208.73
CA MET A 509 28.49 -70.37 -209.63
C MET A 509 28.22 -71.89 -209.65
N LYS A 510 27.12 -72.39 -209.07
CA LYS A 510 26.62 -73.78 -209.25
C LYS A 510 25.20 -73.83 -209.83
N SER A 511 25.02 -73.13 -210.95
CA SER A 511 23.73 -72.97 -211.64
C SER A 511 23.36 -74.15 -212.55
N LYS A 512 22.13 -74.67 -212.37
CA LYS A 512 21.25 -75.35 -213.37
C LYS A 512 21.70 -76.68 -214.00
N MET A 513 20.87 -77.72 -213.79
CA MET A 513 20.39 -78.80 -214.71
C MET A 513 19.90 -80.00 -213.86
N HIS A 514 18.81 -80.73 -214.12
CA HIS A 514 17.56 -80.52 -214.89
C HIS A 514 16.55 -81.64 -214.49
N SER A 515 15.24 -81.35 -214.45
CA SER A 515 14.07 -82.29 -214.34
C SER A 515 13.99 -83.22 -213.10
N GLY A 516 12.80 -83.60 -212.58
CA GLY A 516 11.42 -83.15 -212.88
C GLY A 516 10.32 -84.07 -212.27
N GLN A 517 9.04 -83.62 -212.34
CA GLN A 517 7.77 -84.39 -212.25
C GLN A 517 7.05 -84.62 -210.88
N GLY A 518 6.02 -83.80 -210.61
CA GLY A 518 4.87 -84.05 -209.68
C GLY A 518 5.03 -83.58 -208.21
N SER A 519 3.99 -83.14 -207.47
CA SER A 519 2.60 -82.75 -207.81
C SER A 519 1.87 -82.01 -206.64
N LEU A 520 0.92 -81.11 -206.94
CA LEU A 520 -0.22 -80.57 -206.12
C LEU A 520 -0.04 -79.73 -204.81
N GLU A 521 -0.67 -78.52 -204.84
CA GLU A 521 -1.61 -77.87 -203.87
C GLU A 521 -1.28 -77.27 -202.45
N ALA A 522 -2.05 -76.20 -202.15
CA ALA A 522 -2.67 -75.74 -200.87
C ALA A 522 -2.05 -74.64 -199.95
N ASN A 523 -2.80 -73.51 -199.83
CA ASN A 523 -3.10 -72.61 -198.67
C ASN A 523 -1.97 -71.99 -197.79
N GLY A 524 -2.10 -70.81 -197.14
CA GLY A 524 -3.12 -69.73 -197.12
C GLY A 524 -2.79 -68.71 -195.98
N VAL A 525 -2.64 -67.39 -196.19
CA VAL A 525 -3.70 -66.32 -196.27
C VAL A 525 -4.27 -65.97 -194.86
N SER A 526 -4.38 -64.73 -194.36
CA SER A 526 -4.26 -63.33 -194.88
C SER A 526 -4.21 -62.31 -193.68
N LEU A 527 -4.04 -60.98 -193.78
CA LEU A 527 -3.35 -60.06 -194.71
C LEU A 527 -3.54 -58.58 -194.22
N GLN A 528 -2.64 -57.71 -194.68
CA GLN A 528 -2.64 -56.24 -194.89
C GLN A 528 -3.94 -55.39 -194.89
N ASP A 529 -3.70 -54.06 -194.92
CA ASP A 529 -4.47 -52.96 -195.54
C ASP A 529 -5.52 -52.19 -194.72
N PHE A 530 -5.79 -50.91 -195.01
CA PHE A 530 -4.92 -49.71 -195.18
C PHE A 530 -5.85 -48.47 -195.05
N GLN A 531 -5.32 -47.25 -195.13
CA GLN A 531 -6.14 -46.03 -195.10
C GLN A 531 -6.94 -45.78 -196.40
N LEU A 532 -7.85 -44.80 -196.33
CA LEU A 532 -8.61 -44.15 -197.42
C LEU A 532 -9.83 -44.92 -197.99
N MET A 533 -10.98 -44.69 -197.35
CA MET A 533 -12.12 -44.16 -198.12
C MET A 533 -12.71 -42.95 -197.39
N SER A 534 -12.70 -41.81 -198.07
CA SER A 534 -13.32 -40.55 -197.64
C SER A 534 -14.82 -40.55 -197.94
N GLU A 535 -15.58 -39.82 -197.14
CA GLU A 535 -16.79 -39.07 -197.53
C GLU A 535 -17.68 -39.69 -198.64
N GLU A 536 -18.24 -40.88 -198.42
CA GLU A 536 -19.40 -41.33 -199.19
C GLU A 536 -20.62 -41.59 -198.28
N LEU A 537 -21.61 -40.69 -198.43
CA LEU A 537 -23.05 -40.91 -198.17
C LEU A 537 -23.45 -41.05 -196.68
N VAL A 538 -24.06 -40.05 -196.00
CA VAL A 538 -24.82 -38.87 -196.45
C VAL A 538 -26.03 -39.21 -197.35
N LEU A 539 -26.27 -40.50 -197.67
CA LEU A 539 -27.38 -40.94 -198.53
C LEU A 539 -28.08 -42.24 -198.07
N ILE A 540 -27.62 -42.89 -197.00
CA ILE A 540 -28.35 -44.02 -196.40
C ILE A 540 -29.44 -43.53 -195.41
N GLU A 541 -29.29 -42.30 -194.88
CA GLU A 541 -30.41 -41.57 -194.23
C GLU A 541 -31.57 -41.27 -195.20
N GLU A 542 -31.32 -41.27 -196.52
CA GLU A 542 -32.29 -40.89 -197.54
C GLU A 542 -32.92 -42.07 -198.33
N GLN A 543 -32.41 -43.30 -198.14
CA GLN A 543 -32.98 -44.50 -198.77
C GLN A 543 -33.95 -45.27 -197.87
N ASN A 544 -33.61 -45.58 -196.61
CA ASN A 544 -34.55 -46.35 -195.76
C ASN A 544 -35.75 -45.53 -195.24
N ARG A 545 -35.69 -44.19 -195.33
CA ARG A 545 -36.87 -43.31 -195.20
C ARG A 545 -37.91 -43.51 -196.32
N LYS A 546 -37.57 -44.25 -197.40
CA LYS A 546 -38.50 -44.67 -198.46
C LYS A 546 -38.99 -46.13 -198.32
N LEU A 547 -38.42 -46.93 -197.42
CA LEU A 547 -38.93 -48.27 -197.05
C LEU A 547 -39.85 -48.27 -195.83
N GLN A 548 -39.87 -47.19 -195.03
CA GLN A 548 -40.78 -47.01 -193.89
C GLN A 548 -42.29 -47.09 -194.22
N THR A 549 -42.68 -47.02 -195.49
CA THR A 549 -44.09 -46.97 -195.94
C THR A 549 -44.61 -48.21 -196.67
N GLN A 550 -43.77 -49.18 -197.06
CA GLN A 550 -44.22 -50.30 -197.91
C GLN A 550 -44.49 -51.62 -197.16
N LEU A 551 -43.69 -52.00 -196.15
CA LEU A 551 -44.01 -53.19 -195.35
C LEU A 551 -45.11 -52.92 -194.30
N ARG A 552 -45.42 -51.64 -194.04
CA ARG A 552 -46.54 -51.17 -193.22
C ARG A 552 -47.93 -51.38 -193.88
N ALA A 553 -47.98 -52.04 -195.05
CA ALA A 553 -49.21 -52.28 -195.82
C ALA A 553 -49.48 -53.78 -196.14
N GLU A 554 -48.46 -54.65 -196.11
CA GLU A 554 -48.61 -56.06 -196.55
C GLU A 554 -48.96 -57.02 -195.40
N ILE A 555 -48.62 -56.69 -194.15
CA ILE A 555 -48.91 -57.56 -192.99
C ILE A 555 -50.24 -57.22 -192.29
N ASP A 556 -50.72 -55.98 -192.42
CA ASP A 556 -52.15 -55.65 -192.19
C ASP A 556 -53.07 -56.48 -193.11
N HIS A 557 -52.53 -57.03 -194.21
CA HIS A 557 -53.24 -57.89 -195.16
C HIS A 557 -53.05 -59.41 -194.95
N ARG A 558 -52.16 -59.88 -194.07
CA ARG A 558 -51.81 -61.31 -193.97
C ARG A 558 -52.12 -62.03 -192.64
N ILE A 559 -52.59 -61.32 -191.60
CA ILE A 559 -53.28 -61.93 -190.45
C ILE A 559 -54.66 -61.27 -190.24
N ALA A 560 -55.35 -61.01 -191.36
CA ALA A 560 -56.81 -60.92 -191.41
C ALA A 560 -57.45 -62.12 -192.12
N PHE A 561 -56.63 -63.00 -192.72
CA PHE A 561 -57.05 -64.25 -193.34
C PHE A 561 -56.43 -65.43 -192.58
N GLU A 562 -57.17 -65.87 -191.56
CA GLU A 562 -56.89 -66.99 -190.63
C GLU A 562 -55.94 -66.69 -189.44
N ASN A 563 -56.28 -66.88 -188.15
CA ASN A 563 -57.55 -67.12 -187.44
C ASN A 563 -58.58 -68.04 -188.14
N GLY A 564 -58.20 -69.27 -188.49
CA GLY A 564 -59.10 -70.19 -189.21
C GLY A 564 -58.64 -71.65 -189.31
N ALA A 565 -57.35 -71.92 -189.46
CA ALA A 565 -56.76 -73.27 -189.50
C ALA A 565 -55.45 -73.33 -188.68
N ASN A 566 -55.45 -73.29 -187.34
CA ASN A 566 -56.27 -74.03 -186.38
C ASN A 566 -56.06 -75.56 -186.51
N ASN A 567 -55.62 -76.19 -185.41
CA ASN A 567 -55.39 -77.63 -185.14
C ASN A 567 -54.10 -78.37 -185.59
N ASP A 568 -53.31 -78.00 -186.62
CA ASP A 568 -52.22 -78.90 -187.10
C ASP A 568 -50.80 -78.29 -187.15
N ARG A 569 -50.00 -78.49 -186.07
CA ARG A 569 -48.56 -78.91 -186.05
C ARG A 569 -47.84 -78.65 -184.71
N GLU A 570 -47.94 -79.60 -183.78
CA GLU A 570 -47.08 -79.68 -182.59
C GLU A 570 -45.73 -80.39 -182.90
N MET A 571 -44.61 -79.98 -182.27
CA MET A 571 -43.56 -80.89 -181.74
C MET A 571 -42.31 -80.21 -181.12
N TYR A 572 -41.94 -78.98 -181.50
CA TYR A 572 -40.56 -78.47 -181.26
C TYR A 572 -40.37 -77.49 -180.09
N GLY A 573 -41.23 -77.52 -179.06
CA GLY A 573 -41.22 -76.53 -177.97
C GLY A 573 -40.24 -76.75 -176.80
N VAL A 574 -39.66 -77.95 -176.63
CA VAL A 574 -39.11 -78.37 -175.32
C VAL A 574 -37.72 -77.80 -175.00
N ASN A 575 -36.81 -77.72 -175.97
CA ASN A 575 -35.38 -77.57 -175.65
C ASN A 575 -34.96 -76.14 -175.26
N ASN A 576 -35.63 -75.12 -175.80
CA ASN A 576 -35.19 -73.71 -175.66
C ASN A 576 -35.54 -73.07 -174.30
N ASN A 577 -36.49 -73.67 -173.56
CA ASN A 577 -37.00 -73.13 -172.29
C ASN A 577 -36.08 -73.44 -171.10
N ARG A 578 -35.13 -74.38 -171.23
CA ARG A 578 -34.24 -74.78 -170.12
C ARG A 578 -33.10 -73.78 -169.89
N GLN A 579 -32.40 -73.37 -170.95
CA GLN A 579 -31.25 -72.46 -170.85
C GLN A 579 -31.62 -71.10 -170.24
N TRP A 580 -32.77 -70.54 -170.62
CA TRP A 580 -33.28 -69.28 -170.06
C TRP A 580 -33.64 -69.34 -168.57
N GLN A 581 -33.92 -70.51 -167.99
CA GLN A 581 -34.11 -70.65 -166.55
C GLN A 581 -32.79 -70.80 -165.81
N GLU A 582 -31.82 -71.53 -166.37
CA GLU A 582 -30.48 -71.70 -165.80
C GLU A 582 -29.75 -70.35 -165.67
N GLU A 583 -29.81 -69.50 -166.70
CA GLU A 583 -29.18 -68.17 -166.69
C GLU A 583 -29.90 -67.18 -165.73
N ARG A 584 -31.24 -67.25 -165.63
CA ARG A 584 -32.02 -66.47 -164.67
C ARG A 584 -31.72 -66.86 -163.22
N HIS A 585 -31.59 -68.15 -162.93
CA HIS A 585 -31.23 -68.63 -161.59
C HIS A 585 -29.84 -68.18 -161.17
N ARG A 586 -28.87 -68.15 -162.11
CA ARG A 586 -27.52 -67.65 -161.85
C ARG A 586 -27.53 -66.19 -161.40
N LEU A 587 -28.13 -65.29 -162.19
CA LEU A 587 -28.19 -63.86 -161.85
C LEU A 587 -28.91 -63.62 -160.51
N GLN A 588 -29.98 -64.38 -160.22
CA GLN A 588 -30.68 -64.30 -158.95
C GLN A 588 -29.81 -64.76 -157.75
N SER A 589 -28.93 -65.75 -157.95
CA SER A 589 -27.95 -66.18 -156.96
C SER A 589 -26.86 -65.13 -156.71
N GLU A 590 -26.39 -64.45 -157.77
CA GLU A 590 -25.36 -63.42 -157.69
C GLU A 590 -25.88 -62.17 -156.94
N TYR A 591 -27.13 -61.74 -157.19
CA TYR A 591 -27.75 -60.65 -156.43
C TYR A 591 -28.06 -61.00 -154.96
N THR A 592 -28.47 -62.25 -154.66
CA THR A 592 -28.73 -62.65 -153.26
C THR A 592 -27.45 -62.75 -152.44
N ALA A 593 -26.33 -63.15 -153.04
CA ALA A 593 -25.02 -63.12 -152.38
C ALA A 593 -24.62 -61.69 -151.96
N GLN A 594 -24.76 -60.70 -152.86
CA GLN A 594 -24.46 -59.29 -152.57
C GLN A 594 -25.36 -58.70 -151.47
N ILE A 595 -26.64 -59.10 -151.42
CA ILE A 595 -27.56 -58.65 -150.35
C ILE A 595 -27.10 -59.21 -148.99
N ASN A 596 -26.72 -60.49 -148.93
CA ASN A 596 -26.24 -61.10 -147.68
C ASN A 596 -24.92 -60.45 -147.21
N GLU A 597 -23.97 -60.20 -148.11
CA GLU A 597 -22.69 -59.54 -147.79
C GLU A 597 -22.88 -58.12 -147.23
N LEU A 598 -23.87 -57.38 -147.74
CA LEU A 598 -24.25 -56.06 -147.22
C LEU A 598 -24.99 -56.14 -145.87
N GLN A 599 -25.75 -57.20 -145.62
CA GLN A 599 -26.41 -57.44 -144.33
C GLN A 599 -25.41 -57.86 -143.24
N GLU A 600 -24.42 -58.68 -143.59
CA GLU A 600 -23.33 -59.08 -142.70
C GLU A 600 -22.51 -57.86 -142.26
N LYS A 601 -22.06 -57.02 -143.21
CA LYS A 601 -21.35 -55.77 -142.93
C LYS A 601 -22.18 -54.74 -142.14
N TYR A 602 -23.51 -54.76 -142.29
CA TYR A 602 -24.41 -53.94 -141.48
C TYR A 602 -24.54 -54.47 -140.04
N ALA A 603 -24.55 -55.79 -139.85
CA ALA A 603 -24.52 -56.40 -138.52
C ALA A 603 -23.20 -56.14 -137.80
N GLU A 604 -22.05 -56.33 -138.47
CA GLU A 604 -20.72 -56.00 -137.92
C GLU A 604 -20.63 -54.54 -137.46
N ALA A 605 -21.16 -53.60 -138.26
CA ALA A 605 -21.20 -52.18 -137.89
C ALA A 605 -22.16 -51.89 -136.72
N SER A 606 -23.29 -52.60 -136.64
CA SER A 606 -24.25 -52.50 -135.53
C SER A 606 -23.63 -52.98 -134.22
N ASP A 607 -22.94 -54.12 -134.23
CA ASP A 607 -22.30 -54.70 -133.04
C ASP A 607 -21.14 -53.83 -132.54
N GLN A 608 -20.36 -53.22 -133.45
CA GLN A 608 -19.33 -52.24 -133.10
C GLN A 608 -19.92 -50.98 -132.44
N ILE A 609 -21.08 -50.50 -132.91
CA ILE A 609 -21.79 -49.37 -132.27
C ILE A 609 -22.26 -49.76 -130.86
N ILE A 610 -22.81 -50.96 -130.67
CA ILE A 610 -23.25 -51.45 -129.37
C ILE A 610 -22.07 -51.58 -128.39
N ALA A 611 -20.93 -52.10 -128.84
CA ALA A 611 -19.71 -52.17 -128.04
C ALA A 611 -19.24 -50.77 -127.58
N LEU A 612 -19.14 -49.81 -128.51
CA LEU A 612 -18.75 -48.43 -128.19
C LEU A 612 -19.76 -47.70 -127.27
N MET A 613 -21.05 -48.03 -127.36
CA MET A 613 -22.06 -47.50 -126.45
C MET A 613 -21.92 -48.05 -125.02
N ASN A 614 -21.52 -49.32 -124.87
CA ASN A 614 -21.21 -49.91 -123.57
C ASN A 614 -19.92 -49.32 -122.98
N ASP A 615 -18.84 -49.21 -123.77
CA ASP A 615 -17.59 -48.57 -123.36
C ASP A 615 -17.80 -47.11 -122.91
N LEU A 616 -18.68 -46.36 -123.60
CA LEU A 616 -19.08 -45.02 -123.18
C LEU A 616 -19.87 -45.04 -121.87
N SER A 617 -20.83 -45.96 -121.72
CA SER A 617 -21.61 -46.13 -120.48
C SER A 617 -20.72 -46.42 -119.26
N ASP A 618 -19.71 -47.28 -119.42
CA ASP A 618 -18.79 -47.64 -118.33
C ASP A 618 -17.83 -46.49 -118.00
N ARG A 619 -17.45 -45.65 -118.97
CA ARG A 619 -16.69 -44.42 -118.71
C ARG A 619 -17.53 -43.33 -118.07
N ASP A 620 -18.79 -43.17 -118.46
CA ASP A 620 -19.74 -42.25 -117.82
C ASP A 620 -20.04 -42.65 -116.37
N ALA A 621 -20.03 -43.94 -116.06
CA ALA A 621 -20.12 -44.43 -114.68
C ALA A 621 -18.85 -44.08 -113.88
N GLN A 622 -17.66 -44.42 -114.39
CA GLN A 622 -16.38 -44.10 -113.74
C GLN A 622 -16.19 -42.59 -113.52
N LEU A 623 -16.63 -41.75 -114.46
CA LEU A 623 -16.57 -40.29 -114.30
C LEU A 623 -17.42 -39.81 -113.12
N ARG A 624 -18.64 -40.35 -112.93
CA ARG A 624 -19.49 -40.02 -111.77
C ARG A 624 -18.86 -40.48 -110.45
N ASP A 625 -18.27 -41.68 -110.41
CA ASP A 625 -17.59 -42.18 -109.22
C ASP A 625 -16.43 -41.25 -108.81
N TYR A 626 -15.69 -40.68 -109.78
CA TYR A 626 -14.65 -39.68 -109.52
C TYR A 626 -15.23 -38.30 -109.15
N GLU A 627 -16.34 -37.86 -109.75
CA GLU A 627 -17.03 -36.62 -109.39
C GLU A 627 -17.57 -36.66 -107.95
N GLU A 628 -18.18 -37.78 -107.53
CA GLU A 628 -18.66 -37.97 -106.14
C GLU A 628 -17.49 -38.03 -105.14
N GLN A 629 -16.38 -38.69 -105.48
CA GLN A 629 -15.18 -38.70 -104.64
C GLN A 629 -14.55 -37.30 -104.51
N LEU A 630 -14.53 -36.51 -105.60
CA LEU A 630 -14.00 -35.15 -105.61
C LEU A 630 -14.89 -34.18 -104.82
N ASP A 631 -16.21 -34.29 -104.93
CA ASP A 631 -17.17 -33.50 -104.16
C ASP A 631 -17.12 -33.87 -102.65
N PHE A 632 -16.97 -35.15 -102.31
CA PHE A 632 -16.73 -35.58 -100.93
C PHE A 632 -15.42 -35.00 -100.36
N ALA A 633 -14.31 -35.09 -101.09
CA ALA A 633 -13.03 -34.50 -100.68
C ALA A 633 -13.11 -32.96 -100.55
N SER A 634 -13.81 -32.29 -101.47
CA SER A 634 -14.05 -30.84 -101.46
C SER A 634 -14.85 -30.39 -100.24
N LYS A 635 -15.89 -31.15 -99.84
CA LYS A 635 -16.65 -30.92 -98.61
C LYS A 635 -15.79 -31.14 -97.37
N HIS A 636 -15.03 -32.23 -97.32
CA HIS A 636 -14.18 -32.53 -96.16
C HIS A 636 -13.05 -31.49 -95.97
N SER A 637 -12.47 -30.96 -97.06
CA SER A 637 -11.51 -29.83 -96.98
C SER A 637 -12.14 -28.61 -96.34
N LYS A 638 -13.37 -28.25 -96.72
CA LYS A 638 -14.10 -27.10 -96.14
C LYS A 638 -14.47 -27.33 -94.69
N GLU A 639 -14.91 -28.52 -94.31
CA GLU A 639 -15.15 -28.87 -92.89
C GLU A 639 -13.88 -28.79 -92.04
N ILE A 640 -12.70 -28.94 -92.64
CA ILE A 640 -11.41 -28.79 -91.98
C ILE A 640 -11.01 -27.31 -91.92
N GLU A 641 -11.16 -26.56 -93.02
CA GLU A 641 -10.94 -25.10 -93.09
C GLU A 641 -11.82 -24.35 -92.07
N GLU A 642 -13.12 -24.60 -92.04
CA GLU A 642 -14.07 -24.00 -91.08
C GLU A 642 -13.68 -24.28 -89.62
N ARG A 643 -13.13 -25.47 -89.32
CA ARG A 643 -12.64 -25.82 -87.97
C ARG A 643 -11.31 -25.15 -87.63
N TYR A 644 -10.46 -24.88 -88.61
CA TYR A 644 -9.24 -24.10 -88.39
C TYR A 644 -9.58 -22.62 -88.17
N ASP A 645 -10.50 -22.04 -88.95
CA ASP A 645 -10.99 -20.68 -88.77
C ASP A 645 -11.66 -20.49 -87.39
N ASP A 646 -12.55 -21.40 -86.98
CA ASP A 646 -13.17 -21.40 -85.64
C ASP A 646 -12.12 -21.49 -84.52
N MET A 647 -11.08 -22.33 -84.70
CA MET A 647 -10.02 -22.51 -83.70
C MET A 647 -9.05 -21.33 -83.66
N GLU A 648 -8.69 -20.72 -84.80
CA GLU A 648 -7.89 -19.49 -84.84
C GLU A 648 -8.67 -18.32 -84.23
N LEU A 649 -9.96 -18.17 -84.56
CA LEU A 649 -10.79 -17.11 -84.00
C LEU A 649 -10.97 -17.28 -82.48
N LYS A 650 -11.06 -18.51 -82.00
CA LYS A 650 -11.11 -18.82 -80.56
C LYS A 650 -9.77 -18.57 -79.87
N LEU A 651 -8.65 -19.06 -80.41
CA LEU A 651 -7.30 -18.74 -79.92
C LEU A 651 -7.03 -17.23 -79.91
N SER A 652 -7.52 -16.51 -80.93
CA SER A 652 -7.45 -15.05 -81.04
C SER A 652 -8.36 -14.32 -80.03
N SER A 653 -9.42 -14.97 -79.55
CA SER A 653 -10.28 -14.46 -78.47
C SER A 653 -9.65 -14.70 -77.11
N ASP A 654 -9.18 -15.92 -76.86
CA ASP A 654 -8.58 -16.35 -75.59
C ASP A 654 -7.22 -15.63 -75.36
N LEU A 655 -6.45 -15.39 -76.42
CA LEU A 655 -5.24 -14.55 -76.37
C LEU A 655 -5.58 -13.09 -75.99
N LYS A 656 -6.67 -12.52 -76.51
CA LYS A 656 -7.09 -11.15 -76.16
C LYS A 656 -7.53 -11.06 -74.70
N ALA A 657 -8.40 -11.97 -74.27
CA ALA A 657 -8.86 -12.05 -72.89
C ALA A 657 -7.67 -12.17 -71.91
N THR A 658 -6.74 -13.10 -72.16
CA THR A 658 -5.54 -13.24 -71.32
C THR A 658 -4.59 -12.04 -71.40
N THR A 659 -4.50 -11.30 -72.52
CA THR A 659 -3.74 -10.04 -72.56
C THR A 659 -4.42 -8.90 -71.79
N ASP A 660 -5.75 -8.84 -71.81
CA ASP A 660 -6.52 -7.82 -71.08
C ASP A 660 -6.47 -8.09 -69.57
N GLU A 661 -6.65 -9.35 -69.13
CA GLU A 661 -6.44 -9.79 -67.75
C GLU A 661 -5.02 -9.47 -67.26
N LEU A 662 -3.99 -9.77 -68.07
CA LEU A 662 -2.60 -9.43 -67.75
C LEU A 662 -2.33 -7.91 -67.72
N MET A 663 -3.15 -7.09 -68.39
CA MET A 663 -3.06 -5.64 -68.33
C MET A 663 -3.76 -5.09 -67.08
N GLU A 664 -4.92 -5.65 -66.70
CA GLU A 664 -5.64 -5.31 -65.46
C GLU A 664 -4.80 -5.68 -64.21
N ILE A 665 -4.26 -6.90 -64.15
CA ILE A 665 -3.37 -7.35 -63.05
C ILE A 665 -2.11 -6.46 -62.94
N ARG A 666 -1.58 -5.94 -64.06
CA ARG A 666 -0.46 -4.97 -64.03
C ARG A 666 -0.88 -3.61 -63.48
N GLN A 667 -2.08 -3.15 -63.81
CA GLN A 667 -2.64 -1.91 -63.29
C GLN A 667 -2.90 -2.02 -61.78
N GLU A 668 -3.51 -3.12 -61.32
CA GLU A 668 -3.67 -3.42 -59.89
C GLU A 668 -2.33 -3.47 -59.16
N PHE A 669 -1.33 -4.16 -59.73
CA PHE A 669 0.00 -4.27 -59.11
C PHE A 669 0.68 -2.91 -58.92
N GLU A 670 0.62 -2.02 -59.91
CA GLU A 670 1.16 -0.66 -59.78
C GLU A 670 0.33 0.20 -58.80
N GLN A 671 -0.98 -0.01 -58.71
CA GLN A 671 -1.84 0.68 -57.74
C GLN A 671 -1.58 0.21 -56.29
N ILE A 672 -1.37 -1.09 -56.08
CA ILE A 672 -0.92 -1.70 -54.81
C ILE A 672 0.47 -1.17 -54.44
N LYS A 673 1.39 -1.08 -55.42
CA LYS A 673 2.75 -0.56 -55.24
C LYS A 673 2.75 0.93 -54.88
N ALA A 674 1.91 1.75 -55.50
CA ALA A 674 1.70 3.15 -55.10
C ALA A 674 1.15 3.25 -53.66
N SER A 675 0.08 2.51 -53.33
CA SER A 675 -0.48 2.48 -51.97
C SER A 675 0.54 2.00 -50.92
N ARG A 676 1.44 1.08 -51.28
CA ARG A 676 2.54 0.63 -50.41
C ARG A 676 3.57 1.73 -50.15
N VAL A 677 3.89 2.57 -51.14
CA VAL A 677 4.77 3.74 -50.95
C VAL A 677 4.10 4.76 -50.04
N GLU A 678 2.84 5.15 -50.30
CA GLU A 678 2.09 6.08 -49.44
C GLU A 678 1.99 5.59 -47.98
N LYS A 679 1.72 4.30 -47.77
CA LYS A 679 1.72 3.67 -46.44
C LYS A 679 3.10 3.67 -45.81
N GLY A 680 4.17 3.49 -46.59
CA GLY A 680 5.56 3.59 -46.15
C GLY A 680 5.91 5.00 -45.66
N ASP A 681 5.58 6.03 -46.43
CA ASP A 681 5.81 7.44 -46.08
C ASP A 681 4.97 7.85 -44.86
N LEU A 682 3.73 7.38 -44.76
CA LEU A 682 2.87 7.59 -43.59
C LEU A 682 3.44 6.90 -42.33
N LEU A 683 3.92 5.65 -42.45
CA LEU A 683 4.59 4.95 -41.34
C LEU A 683 5.88 5.65 -40.92
N HIS A 684 6.68 6.14 -41.86
CA HIS A 684 7.89 6.91 -41.56
C HIS A 684 7.55 8.23 -40.86
N SER A 685 6.53 8.96 -41.33
CA SER A 685 6.01 10.18 -40.70
C SER A 685 5.52 9.91 -39.26
N ARG A 686 4.76 8.83 -39.05
CA ARG A 686 4.28 8.41 -37.72
C ARG A 686 5.43 7.98 -36.80
N THR A 687 6.43 7.27 -37.31
CA THR A 687 7.63 6.86 -36.55
C THR A 687 8.39 8.09 -36.07
N ASN A 688 8.64 9.07 -36.95
CA ASN A 688 9.29 10.32 -36.59
C ASN A 688 8.53 11.12 -35.52
N GLU A 689 7.19 11.09 -35.51
CA GLU A 689 6.39 11.73 -34.47
C GLU A 689 6.37 10.95 -33.15
N VAL A 690 6.35 9.61 -33.21
CA VAL A 690 6.56 8.74 -32.03
C VAL A 690 7.93 8.99 -31.40
N ASP A 691 9.00 9.15 -32.19
CA ASP A 691 10.32 9.50 -31.67
C ASP A 691 10.38 10.90 -31.03
N ARG A 692 9.70 11.89 -31.61
CA ARG A 692 9.55 13.22 -31.00
C ARG A 692 8.81 13.15 -29.66
N LEU A 693 7.73 12.38 -29.60
CA LEU A 693 6.98 12.16 -28.36
C LEU A 693 7.82 11.40 -27.33
N ASN A 694 8.55 10.36 -27.73
CA ASN A 694 9.49 9.64 -26.87
C ASN A 694 10.59 10.56 -26.31
N ILE A 695 11.16 11.45 -27.13
CA ILE A 695 12.13 12.46 -26.67
C ILE A 695 11.48 13.45 -25.70
N LYS A 696 10.23 13.87 -25.94
CA LYS A 696 9.49 14.75 -25.03
C LYS A 696 9.19 14.07 -23.70
N THR A 697 8.74 12.81 -23.71
CA THR A 697 8.47 12.00 -22.51
C THR A 697 9.75 11.74 -21.72
N ARG A 698 10.86 11.34 -22.36
CA ARG A 698 12.16 11.19 -21.69
C ARG A 698 12.61 12.49 -21.00
N LYS A 699 12.41 13.64 -21.65
CA LYS A 699 12.68 14.95 -21.03
C LYS A 699 11.75 15.23 -19.85
N LEU A 700 10.45 15.01 -20.00
CA LEU A 700 9.46 15.22 -18.93
C LEU A 700 9.79 14.36 -17.70
N ASN A 701 10.08 13.07 -17.91
CA ASN A 701 10.47 12.14 -16.85
C ASN A 701 11.78 12.56 -16.19
N SER A 702 12.78 13.03 -16.95
CA SER A 702 14.01 13.56 -16.35
C SER A 702 13.77 14.80 -15.48
N THR A 703 12.85 15.69 -15.88
CA THR A 703 12.46 16.85 -15.05
C THR A 703 11.61 16.45 -13.85
N MET A 704 10.79 15.41 -13.97
CA MET A 704 10.00 14.85 -12.87
C MET A 704 10.93 14.28 -11.79
N VAL A 705 11.88 13.43 -12.18
CA VAL A 705 12.89 12.85 -11.26
C VAL A 705 13.71 13.95 -10.58
N THR A 706 14.12 15.01 -11.27
CA THR A 706 14.80 16.13 -10.58
C THR A 706 13.91 16.81 -9.54
N LEU A 707 12.64 17.10 -9.87
CA LEU A 707 11.68 17.71 -8.93
C LEU A 707 11.33 16.78 -7.76
N GLU A 708 11.32 15.46 -7.98
CA GLU A 708 11.16 14.46 -6.92
C GLU A 708 12.36 14.45 -5.97
N THR A 709 13.60 14.47 -6.49
CA THR A 709 14.80 14.56 -5.64
C THR A 709 14.91 15.90 -4.90
N GLU A 710 14.46 17.02 -5.49
CA GLU A 710 14.38 18.31 -4.81
C GLU A 710 13.30 18.30 -3.71
N LYS A 711 12.14 17.68 -3.97
CA LYS A 711 11.08 17.47 -2.98
C LYS A 711 11.57 16.61 -1.81
N GLU A 712 12.28 15.50 -2.05
CA GLU A 712 12.85 14.66 -0.99
C GLU A 712 13.88 15.42 -0.13
N GLN A 713 14.71 16.26 -0.74
CA GLN A 713 15.65 17.14 -0.04
C GLN A 713 14.92 18.18 0.81
N LEU A 714 13.81 18.74 0.33
CA LEU A 714 12.98 19.66 1.12
C LEU A 714 12.23 18.96 2.25
N GLU A 715 11.69 17.76 2.02
CA GLU A 715 11.01 16.97 3.05
C GLU A 715 11.98 16.52 4.16
N THR A 716 13.18 16.08 3.82
CA THR A 716 14.22 15.73 4.80
C THR A 716 14.67 16.95 5.59
N ALA A 717 14.95 18.08 4.93
CA ALA A 717 15.27 19.34 5.61
C ALA A 717 14.12 19.86 6.51
N LEU A 718 12.85 19.60 6.17
CA LEU A 718 11.71 19.89 7.03
C LEU A 718 11.63 18.94 8.23
N LYS A 719 11.88 17.63 8.04
CA LYS A 719 11.94 16.63 9.12
C LYS A 719 13.05 16.98 10.13
N ASP A 720 14.24 17.33 9.67
CA ASP A 720 15.38 17.75 10.53
C ASP A 720 15.07 19.03 11.31
N ARG A 721 14.44 20.03 10.66
CA ARG A 721 13.98 21.26 11.32
C ARG A 721 12.89 20.97 12.36
N ALA A 722 11.96 20.07 12.07
CA ALA A 722 10.92 19.65 13.01
C ALA A 722 11.51 18.92 14.23
N MET A 723 12.46 18.02 14.04
CA MET A 723 13.21 17.38 15.14
C MET A 723 13.98 18.41 15.96
N THR A 724 14.63 19.39 15.32
CA THR A 724 15.33 20.48 16.01
C THR A 724 14.37 21.33 16.86
N ILE A 725 13.20 21.68 16.33
CA ILE A 725 12.16 22.40 17.08
C ILE A 725 11.62 21.55 18.25
N ALA A 726 11.43 20.24 18.07
CA ALA A 726 11.02 19.34 19.14
C ALA A 726 12.06 19.24 20.27
N MET A 727 13.35 19.13 19.93
CA MET A 727 14.45 19.15 20.90
C MET A 727 14.52 20.48 21.65
N LEU A 728 14.38 21.61 20.95
CA LEU A 728 14.36 22.94 21.57
C LEU A 728 13.13 23.13 22.49
N ARG A 729 11.94 22.65 22.10
CA ARG A 729 10.74 22.66 22.96
C ARG A 729 10.89 21.78 24.19
N SER A 730 11.47 20.59 24.04
CA SER A 730 11.78 19.70 25.17
C SER A 730 12.74 20.37 26.15
N ARG A 731 13.82 21.00 25.64
CA ARG A 731 14.78 21.72 26.48
C ARG A 731 14.20 23.00 27.11
N LEU A 732 13.31 23.70 26.42
CA LEU A 732 12.55 24.82 26.99
C LEU A 732 11.71 24.34 28.18
N SER A 733 10.91 23.28 27.99
CA SER A 733 10.06 22.71 29.04
C SER A 733 10.87 22.18 30.22
N GLU A 734 12.04 21.57 29.99
CA GLU A 734 12.96 21.16 31.04
C GLU A 734 13.51 22.36 31.84
N LEU A 735 13.83 23.47 31.16
CA LEU A 735 14.29 24.71 31.81
C LEU A 735 13.15 25.42 32.56
N GLU A 736 11.93 25.45 32.01
CA GLU A 736 10.72 25.96 32.68
C GLU A 736 10.39 25.13 33.93
N PHE A 737 10.53 23.80 33.85
CA PHE A 737 10.41 22.91 35.00
C PHE A 737 11.50 23.19 36.05
N GLN A 738 12.77 23.33 35.65
CA GLN A 738 13.86 23.67 36.57
C GLN A 738 13.70 25.05 37.21
N VAL A 739 13.17 26.04 36.49
CA VAL A 739 12.88 27.39 37.03
C VAL A 739 11.70 27.33 37.99
N THR A 740 10.60 26.69 37.64
CA THR A 740 9.42 26.57 38.53
C THR A 740 9.66 25.65 39.72
N GLN A 741 10.55 24.65 39.61
CA GLN A 741 11.04 23.88 40.74
C GLN A 741 11.90 24.76 41.65
N LYS A 742 12.91 25.47 41.12
CA LYS A 742 13.73 26.39 41.93
C LYS A 742 12.90 27.47 42.62
N GLN A 743 11.90 28.03 41.96
CA GLN A 743 10.99 28.99 42.57
C GLN A 743 10.20 28.38 43.74
N ARG A 744 9.73 27.13 43.62
CA ARG A 744 9.09 26.41 44.73
C ARG A 744 10.06 26.06 45.85
N ASP A 745 11.29 25.67 45.52
CA ASP A 745 12.33 25.36 46.49
C ASP A 745 12.72 26.64 47.26
N GLU A 746 12.89 27.78 46.55
CA GLU A 746 13.10 29.11 47.11
C GLU A 746 11.91 29.57 47.98
N ASP A 747 10.68 29.56 47.46
CA ASP A 747 9.45 29.88 48.22
C ASP A 747 9.34 29.02 49.49
N SER A 748 9.64 27.72 49.40
CA SER A 748 9.59 26.81 50.56
C SER A 748 10.70 27.11 51.57
N SER A 749 11.91 27.44 51.12
CA SER A 749 13.03 27.88 51.96
C SER A 749 12.71 29.21 52.65
N ASP A 750 11.98 30.09 51.98
CA ASP A 750 11.57 31.39 52.49
C ASP A 750 10.43 31.26 53.51
N GLU A 751 9.43 30.42 53.26
CA GLU A 751 8.37 30.10 54.24
C GLU A 751 8.90 29.33 55.46
N THR A 752 9.83 28.38 55.29
CA THR A 752 10.50 27.76 56.44
C THR A 752 11.35 28.78 57.20
N SER A 753 12.09 29.66 56.52
CA SER A 753 12.87 30.72 57.17
C SER A 753 11.98 31.71 57.93
N LYS A 754 10.80 32.06 57.39
CA LYS A 754 9.79 32.88 58.10
C LYS A 754 9.25 32.15 59.32
N SER A 755 8.92 30.87 59.18
CA SER A 755 8.44 30.02 60.29
C SER A 755 9.47 29.92 61.42
N ASP A 756 10.72 29.59 61.09
CA ASP A 756 11.85 29.54 62.02
C ASP A 756 12.09 30.90 62.70
N LEU A 757 11.96 32.01 61.97
CA LEU A 757 12.06 33.35 62.55
C LEU A 757 10.89 33.67 63.50
N VAL A 758 9.66 33.24 63.18
CA VAL A 758 8.49 33.39 64.05
C VAL A 758 8.62 32.53 65.30
N GLU A 759 8.99 31.24 65.17
CA GLU A 759 9.22 30.36 66.31
C GLU A 759 10.36 30.88 67.18
N ARG A 760 11.51 31.25 66.59
CA ARG A 760 12.64 31.84 67.34
C ARG A 760 12.24 33.11 68.07
N ASN A 761 11.45 33.99 67.46
CA ASN A 761 10.96 35.21 68.10
C ASN A 761 9.94 34.90 69.23
N SER A 762 9.09 33.88 69.05
CA SER A 762 8.15 33.39 70.07
C SER A 762 8.89 32.79 71.26
N LEU A 763 9.85 31.89 71.02
CA LEU A 763 10.72 31.28 72.03
C LEU A 763 11.54 32.33 72.77
N LEU A 764 12.12 33.31 72.08
CA LEU A 764 12.85 34.42 72.70
C LEU A 764 11.96 35.28 73.60
N LEU A 765 10.73 35.59 73.19
CA LEU A 765 9.77 36.33 74.01
C LEU A 765 9.31 35.50 75.22
N THR A 766 9.05 34.20 75.03
CA THR A 766 8.68 33.25 76.09
C THR A 766 9.80 33.10 77.12
N VAL A 767 11.06 33.00 76.66
CA VAL A 767 12.25 33.01 77.53
C VAL A 767 12.36 34.32 78.29
N LEU A 768 12.10 35.48 77.67
CA LEU A 768 12.09 36.75 78.41
C LEU A 768 10.97 36.79 79.47
N GLN A 769 9.76 36.34 79.16
CA GLN A 769 8.64 36.26 80.10
C GLN A 769 8.95 35.34 81.29
N HIS A 770 9.53 34.15 81.03
CA HIS A 770 9.99 33.26 82.10
C HIS A 770 11.12 33.88 82.92
N LEU A 771 12.06 34.62 82.30
CA LEU A 771 13.12 35.32 83.01
C LEU A 771 12.56 36.42 83.93
N GLU A 772 11.58 37.20 83.49
CA GLU A 772 10.94 38.19 84.35
C GLU A 772 10.10 37.55 85.47
N SER A 773 9.44 36.43 85.20
CA SER A 773 8.74 35.63 86.23
C SER A 773 9.70 35.10 87.30
N ILE A 774 10.82 34.47 86.91
CA ILE A 774 11.82 33.92 87.83
C ILE A 774 12.56 35.01 88.61
N LEU A 775 12.77 36.18 88.02
CA LEU A 775 13.47 37.31 88.65
C LEU A 775 12.58 38.17 89.54
N GLY A 776 11.27 37.89 89.63
CA GLY A 776 10.32 38.74 90.36
C GLY A 776 10.21 40.13 89.73
N GLY A 777 9.89 40.17 88.43
CA GLY A 777 9.60 41.42 87.72
C GLY A 777 8.56 42.27 88.44
N ASP A 778 8.81 43.58 88.52
CA ASP A 778 7.91 44.54 89.17
C ASP A 778 6.51 44.43 88.55
N SER A 779 5.50 44.10 89.37
CA SER A 779 4.16 43.68 88.94
C SER A 779 3.28 44.87 88.53
N ARG A 780 3.85 45.76 87.73
CA ARG A 780 3.34 47.06 87.28
C ARG A 780 3.68 47.37 85.81
N LEU A 781 4.33 46.44 85.11
CA LEU A 781 4.53 46.50 83.66
C LEU A 781 3.61 45.48 82.99
N ASP A 782 2.56 45.96 82.33
CA ASP A 782 1.66 45.11 81.53
C ASP A 782 2.43 44.37 80.43
N GLY A 783 1.97 43.16 80.10
CA GLY A 783 2.61 42.29 79.10
C GLY A 783 2.72 42.88 77.69
N ASN A 784 2.03 43.99 77.39
CA ASN A 784 2.17 44.74 76.14
C ASN A 784 3.39 45.69 76.11
N MET A 785 3.98 46.03 77.25
CA MET A 785 5.15 46.93 77.36
C MET A 785 6.50 46.18 77.33
N LEU A 786 6.47 44.85 77.34
CA LEU A 786 7.63 44.00 77.06
C LEU A 786 8.14 44.26 75.62
N PRO A 787 9.44 44.54 75.42
CA PRO A 787 9.96 44.78 74.07
C PRO A 787 9.85 43.52 73.22
N LYS A 788 9.25 43.64 72.04
CA LYS A 788 9.03 42.51 71.12
C LYS A 788 10.26 42.31 70.22
N PRO A 789 10.78 41.07 70.04
CA PRO A 789 11.95 40.80 69.19
C PRO A 789 11.84 41.36 67.77
N SER A 790 10.62 41.36 67.22
CA SER A 790 10.29 41.87 65.88
C SER A 790 10.23 43.40 65.77
N ALA A 791 10.11 44.14 66.87
CA ALA A 791 9.97 45.60 66.86
C ALA A 791 11.33 46.32 66.98
N ASN A 792 12.19 45.85 67.89
CA ASN A 792 13.57 46.32 68.00
C ASN A 792 14.44 45.24 68.67
N PHE A 793 15.08 44.40 67.85
CA PHE A 793 15.91 43.30 68.34
C PHE A 793 17.10 43.78 69.19
N ILE A 794 17.66 44.97 68.92
CA ILE A 794 18.79 45.52 69.69
C ILE A 794 18.34 45.89 71.11
N TYR A 795 17.18 46.54 71.25
CA TYR A 795 16.64 46.86 72.57
C TYR A 795 16.16 45.61 73.32
N PHE A 796 15.46 44.70 72.63
CA PHE A 796 15.04 43.40 73.18
C PHE A 796 16.24 42.58 73.69
N SER A 797 17.27 42.39 72.87
CA SER A 797 18.44 41.58 73.24
C SER A 797 19.25 42.22 74.38
N ASN A 798 19.39 43.55 74.42
CA ASN A 798 20.02 44.23 75.57
C ASN A 798 19.22 44.04 76.86
N HIS A 799 17.88 44.13 76.82
CA HIS A 799 17.03 43.86 77.99
C HIS A 799 17.11 42.40 78.44
N LEU A 800 17.03 41.46 77.49
CA LEU A 800 17.20 40.02 77.72
C LEU A 800 18.57 39.71 78.36
N ILE A 801 19.65 40.31 77.85
CA ILE A 801 21.00 40.18 78.41
C ILE A 801 21.09 40.79 79.82
N SER A 802 20.38 41.89 80.10
CA SER A 802 20.30 42.48 81.44
C SER A 802 19.57 41.56 82.44
N ARG A 803 18.44 40.96 82.02
CA ARG A 803 17.74 39.94 82.81
C ARG A 803 18.59 38.68 82.99
N LEU A 804 19.23 38.15 81.95
CA LEU A 804 20.15 37.00 82.04
C LEU A 804 21.34 37.26 82.96
N LYS A 805 21.94 38.46 82.93
CA LYS A 805 23.00 38.86 83.88
C LYS A 805 22.48 38.96 85.32
N SER A 806 21.22 39.33 85.50
CA SER A 806 20.55 39.35 86.81
C SER A 806 20.24 37.93 87.30
N LEU A 807 19.84 37.02 86.41
CA LEU A 807 19.63 35.61 86.74
C LEU A 807 20.96 34.90 87.02
N SER A 808 22.03 35.20 86.28
CA SER A 808 23.38 34.70 86.56
C SER A 808 23.86 35.13 87.96
N LYS A 809 23.62 36.40 88.35
CA LYS A 809 23.85 36.85 89.74
C LYS A 809 22.99 36.10 90.75
N LEU A 810 21.71 35.88 90.45
CA LEU A 810 20.80 35.12 91.32
C LEU A 810 21.25 33.65 91.46
N PHE A 811 21.71 33.01 90.38
CA PHE A 811 22.30 31.67 90.40
C PHE A 811 23.56 31.62 91.27
N VAL A 812 24.51 32.54 91.12
CA VAL A 812 25.72 32.57 91.98
C VAL A 812 25.36 32.82 93.45
N LEU A 813 24.34 33.65 93.73
CA LEU A 813 23.81 33.83 95.09
C LEU A 813 23.07 32.59 95.59
N PHE A 814 22.38 31.85 94.72
CA PHE A 814 21.66 30.61 95.04
C PHE A 814 22.63 29.45 95.26
N GLU A 815 23.68 29.29 94.44
CA GLU A 815 24.77 28.35 94.67
C GLU A 815 25.46 28.64 96.01
N LYS A 816 25.74 29.91 96.30
CA LYS A 816 26.31 30.30 97.60
C LYS A 816 25.36 29.99 98.75
N LYS A 817 24.07 30.36 98.66
CA LYS A 817 23.04 30.05 99.67
C LYS A 817 22.80 28.55 99.83
N GLY A 818 22.81 27.82 98.72
CA GLY A 818 22.63 26.38 98.61
C GLY A 818 23.80 25.66 99.27
N LYS A 819 25.04 26.07 98.98
CA LYS A 819 26.24 25.58 99.66
C LYS A 819 26.28 25.97 101.13
N GLU A 820 25.88 27.19 101.50
CA GLU A 820 25.71 27.58 102.90
C GLU A 820 24.64 26.76 103.63
N LEU A 821 23.62 26.23 102.92
CA LEU A 821 22.61 25.32 103.45
C LEU A 821 23.09 23.87 103.45
N GLU A 822 23.88 23.46 102.47
CA GLU A 822 24.53 22.16 102.38
C GLU A 822 25.58 22.01 103.49
N ASP A 823 26.45 22.99 103.71
CA ASP A 823 27.42 23.03 104.81
C ASP A 823 26.71 22.97 106.18
N LYS A 824 25.55 23.64 106.32
CA LYS A 824 24.71 23.54 107.53
C LYS A 824 24.05 22.17 107.66
N SER A 825 23.52 21.61 106.58
CA SER A 825 22.77 20.34 106.58
C SER A 825 23.68 19.13 106.71
N THR A 826 24.85 19.15 106.07
CA THR A 826 25.94 18.19 106.27
C THR A 826 26.55 18.34 107.65
N GLY A 827 26.69 19.57 108.17
CA GLY A 827 27.04 19.83 109.57
C GLY A 827 26.05 19.18 110.56
N GLN A 828 24.74 19.37 110.33
CA GLN A 828 23.67 18.70 111.09
C GLN A 828 23.69 17.18 110.90
N LEU A 829 23.92 16.67 109.70
CA LEU A 829 24.02 15.24 109.40
C LEU A 829 25.24 14.62 110.09
N ILE A 830 26.38 15.31 110.14
CA ILE A 830 27.57 14.91 110.89
C ILE A 830 27.30 14.94 112.40
N GLN A 831 26.52 15.90 112.91
CA GLN A 831 26.08 15.90 114.31
C GLN A 831 25.11 14.75 114.60
N LEU A 832 24.12 14.51 113.76
CA LEU A 832 23.18 13.38 113.85
C LEU A 832 23.89 12.04 113.71
N LYS A 833 24.90 11.94 112.85
CA LYS A 833 25.76 10.76 112.73
C LYS A 833 26.61 10.55 113.99
N LYS A 834 27.20 11.60 114.56
CA LYS A 834 27.88 11.51 115.87
C LYS A 834 26.92 11.11 117.00
N GLN A 835 25.69 11.61 116.99
CA GLN A 835 24.64 11.19 117.92
C GLN A 835 24.24 9.73 117.68
N LEU A 836 24.11 9.30 116.42
CA LEU A 836 23.81 7.92 116.03
C LEU A 836 24.94 6.97 116.42
N ASP A 837 26.20 7.30 116.15
CA ASP A 837 27.37 6.53 116.59
C ASP A 837 27.42 6.42 118.12
N LEU A 838 27.01 7.46 118.85
CA LEU A 838 26.93 7.47 120.30
C LEU A 838 25.71 6.66 120.80
N LYS A 839 24.60 6.64 120.04
CA LYS A 839 23.41 5.81 120.28
C LYS A 839 23.64 4.35 119.95
N LEU A 840 24.41 4.03 118.90
CA LEU A 840 24.89 2.69 118.57
C LEU A 840 25.84 2.22 119.67
N LYS A 841 26.83 3.03 120.09
CA LYS A 841 27.67 2.71 121.26
C LYS A 841 26.90 2.60 122.58
N GLN A 842 25.69 3.15 122.68
CA GLN A 842 24.75 2.86 123.79
C GLN A 842 24.00 1.54 123.55
N LEU A 843 23.54 1.29 122.32
CA LEU A 843 22.91 0.04 121.88
C LEU A 843 23.85 -1.16 122.07
N ASP A 844 25.12 -1.08 121.66
CA ASP A 844 26.14 -2.12 121.85
C ASP A 844 26.34 -2.46 123.33
N ARG A 845 26.26 -1.46 124.21
CA ARG A 845 26.31 -1.66 125.67
C ARG A 845 25.03 -2.33 126.17
N PHE A 846 23.86 -1.89 125.73
CA PHE A 846 22.59 -2.53 126.05
C PHE A 846 22.53 -3.96 125.51
N GLU A 847 23.03 -4.22 124.30
CA GLU A 847 23.10 -5.55 123.70
C GLU A 847 24.13 -6.41 124.44
N THR A 848 25.28 -5.88 124.84
CA THR A 848 26.23 -6.59 125.71
C THR A 848 25.59 -6.96 127.05
N ILE A 849 24.80 -6.06 127.64
CA ILE A 849 24.04 -6.31 128.87
C ILE A 849 22.96 -7.38 128.63
N VAL A 850 22.18 -7.27 127.56
CA VAL A 850 21.09 -8.19 127.18
C VAL A 850 21.63 -9.57 126.80
N ARG A 851 22.72 -9.66 126.01
CA ARG A 851 23.46 -10.91 125.75
C ARG A 851 23.96 -11.51 127.06
N SER A 852 24.57 -10.72 127.95
CA SER A 852 25.00 -11.23 129.26
C SER A 852 23.82 -11.69 130.15
N ALA A 853 22.63 -11.10 129.98
CA ALA A 853 21.41 -11.50 130.66
C ALA A 853 20.76 -12.73 130.03
N ALA A 854 20.86 -12.89 128.70
CA ALA A 854 20.45 -14.06 127.95
C ALA A 854 21.38 -15.25 128.19
N ASP A 855 22.69 -15.05 128.30
CA ASP A 855 23.68 -16.04 128.73
C ASP A 855 23.44 -16.48 130.17
N ARG A 856 23.09 -15.54 131.07
CA ARG A 856 22.58 -15.89 132.40
C ARG A 856 21.30 -16.72 132.25
N GLN A 857 20.29 -16.26 131.53
CA GLN A 857 19.03 -16.99 131.34
C GLN A 857 19.24 -18.38 130.74
N LYS A 858 20.18 -18.54 129.81
CA LYS A 858 20.62 -19.82 129.24
C LYS A 858 21.27 -20.69 130.30
N LYS A 859 22.21 -20.18 131.10
CA LYS A 859 22.80 -20.91 132.24
C LYS A 859 21.75 -21.29 133.30
N TRP A 860 20.76 -20.43 133.57
CA TRP A 860 19.62 -20.75 134.44
C TRP A 860 18.70 -21.81 133.83
N ARG A 861 18.47 -21.80 132.50
CA ARG A 861 17.76 -22.88 131.78
C ARG A 861 18.55 -24.19 131.74
N GLU A 862 19.86 -24.15 131.55
CA GLU A 862 20.74 -25.32 131.60
C GLU A 862 20.79 -25.90 133.02
N GLN A 863 20.79 -25.05 134.05
CA GLN A 863 20.64 -25.49 135.44
C GLN A 863 19.25 -26.05 135.72
N LEU A 864 18.18 -25.45 135.16
CA LEU A 864 16.82 -25.96 135.26
C LEU A 864 16.70 -27.34 134.59
N VAL A 865 17.19 -27.50 133.36
CA VAL A 865 17.20 -28.77 132.62
C VAL A 865 18.09 -29.81 133.32
N LYS A 866 19.24 -29.43 133.90
CA LYS A 866 20.03 -30.35 134.73
C LYS A 866 19.27 -30.76 135.99
N LYS A 867 18.61 -29.82 136.69
CA LYS A 867 17.79 -30.13 137.87
C LYS A 867 16.52 -30.89 137.52
N GLN A 868 15.99 -30.73 136.31
CA GLN A 868 14.87 -31.49 135.78
C GLN A 868 15.31 -32.90 135.39
N ALA A 869 16.45 -33.08 134.73
CA ALA A 869 17.03 -34.40 134.45
C ALA A 869 17.46 -35.14 135.73
N GLU A 870 17.99 -34.42 136.75
CA GLU A 870 18.18 -34.96 138.11
C GLU A 870 16.86 -35.36 138.75
N ASN A 871 15.78 -34.59 138.56
CA ASN A 871 14.44 -34.92 139.06
C ASN A 871 13.81 -36.10 138.30
N GLU A 872 14.01 -36.19 136.99
CA GLU A 872 13.56 -37.30 136.13
C GLU A 872 14.35 -38.59 136.43
N ASP A 873 15.65 -38.49 136.73
CA ASP A 873 16.46 -39.60 137.25
C ASP A 873 16.05 -39.99 138.68
N LEU A 874 15.75 -39.03 139.56
CA LEU A 874 15.17 -39.31 140.88
C LEU A 874 13.76 -39.91 140.79
N GLN A 875 12.95 -39.50 139.81
CA GLN A 875 11.62 -40.08 139.52
C GLN A 875 11.74 -41.46 138.87
N ALA A 876 12.74 -41.69 138.00
CA ALA A 876 13.05 -43.00 137.45
C ALA A 876 13.55 -43.95 138.55
N LYS A 877 14.41 -43.47 139.46
CA LYS A 877 14.82 -44.19 140.68
C LYS A 877 13.64 -44.42 141.62
N HIS A 878 12.74 -43.45 141.79
CA HIS A 878 11.50 -43.62 142.56
C HIS A 878 10.56 -44.64 141.90
N ALA A 879 10.46 -44.66 140.56
CA ALA A 879 9.70 -45.64 139.81
C ALA A 879 10.36 -47.03 139.82
N GLN A 880 11.70 -47.12 139.84
CA GLN A 880 12.44 -48.36 140.08
C GLN A 880 12.28 -48.84 141.53
N PHE A 881 12.24 -47.94 142.52
CA PHE A 881 11.90 -48.27 143.90
C PHE A 881 10.43 -48.69 144.03
N ALA A 882 9.51 -48.07 143.32
CA ALA A 882 8.10 -48.46 143.28
C ALA A 882 7.89 -49.81 142.58
N ARG A 883 8.60 -50.07 141.47
CA ARG A 883 8.63 -51.37 140.77
C ARG A 883 9.27 -52.44 141.63
N THR A 884 10.43 -52.20 142.25
CA THR A 884 11.02 -53.18 143.17
C THR A 884 10.19 -53.37 144.43
N ILE A 885 9.46 -52.36 144.93
CA ILE A 885 8.44 -52.55 145.99
C ILE A 885 7.26 -53.38 145.48
N ALA A 886 6.84 -53.23 144.22
CA ALA A 886 5.81 -54.08 143.61
C ALA A 886 6.31 -55.52 143.40
N ASP A 887 7.54 -55.72 142.92
CA ASP A 887 8.18 -57.03 142.78
C ASP A 887 8.42 -57.68 144.15
N LEU A 888 8.80 -56.92 145.18
CA LEU A 888 8.94 -57.40 146.56
C LEU A 888 7.58 -57.73 147.19
N LYS A 889 6.48 -57.08 146.75
CA LYS A 889 5.10 -57.49 147.12
C LYS A 889 4.63 -58.71 146.33
N ALA A 890 5.01 -58.86 145.06
CA ALA A 890 4.60 -59.95 144.18
C ALA A 890 5.41 -61.25 144.38
N ARG A 891 6.70 -61.13 144.72
CA ARG A 891 7.62 -62.27 144.98
C ARG A 891 7.78 -62.54 146.47
N GLN A 892 6.73 -62.29 147.25
CA GLN A 892 6.68 -62.64 148.65
C GLN A 892 5.39 -63.39 148.97
N GLY A 893 5.32 -64.61 148.45
CA GLY A 893 4.78 -65.67 149.30
C GLY A 893 5.63 -65.81 150.60
N SER A 894 5.28 -66.72 151.49
CA SER A 894 4.37 -67.84 151.25
C SER A 894 3.97 -68.49 152.57
N SER A 895 3.26 -69.61 152.49
CA SER A 895 3.71 -70.78 153.25
C SER A 895 5.19 -71.01 152.89
N GLU A 896 6.09 -70.57 153.78
CA GLU A 896 7.48 -70.11 153.55
C GLU A 896 7.68 -68.61 153.20
N ARG A 897 7.75 -67.75 154.25
CA ARG A 897 8.56 -66.48 154.42
C ARG A 897 7.89 -65.31 155.18
N SER A 898 6.98 -65.59 156.12
CA SER A 898 6.23 -64.55 156.85
C SER A 898 7.08 -63.49 157.61
N GLN A 899 8.24 -63.82 158.19
CA GLN A 899 9.08 -62.86 158.93
C GLN A 899 9.64 -61.71 158.06
N ASP A 900 9.86 -61.97 156.77
CA ASP A 900 10.43 -61.02 155.83
C ASP A 900 9.39 -59.94 155.42
N TYR A 901 8.11 -60.06 155.81
CA TYR A 901 7.11 -59.00 155.62
C TYR A 901 7.20 -57.88 156.67
N GLU A 902 7.35 -58.23 157.95
CA GLU A 902 7.32 -57.26 159.05
C GLU A 902 8.55 -56.32 159.03
N VAL A 903 9.71 -56.86 158.68
CA VAL A 903 10.95 -56.09 158.47
C VAL A 903 10.78 -55.11 157.30
N ARG A 904 10.09 -55.50 156.22
CA ARG A 904 9.82 -54.62 155.07
C ARG A 904 8.87 -53.48 155.44
N CYS A 905 7.86 -53.71 156.28
CA CYS A 905 7.04 -52.63 156.85
C CYS A 905 7.88 -51.64 157.67
N LYS A 906 8.63 -52.12 158.67
CA LYS A 906 9.44 -51.26 159.55
C LYS A 906 10.58 -50.53 158.81
N HIS A 907 11.10 -51.12 157.73
CA HIS A 907 12.03 -50.42 156.83
C HIS A 907 11.33 -49.35 155.98
N ALA A 908 10.14 -49.63 155.44
CA ALA A 908 9.35 -48.65 154.70
C ALA A 908 8.95 -47.44 155.59
N GLU A 909 8.60 -47.68 156.86
CA GLU A 909 8.30 -46.63 157.84
C GLU A 909 9.52 -45.73 158.10
N ARG A 910 10.70 -46.30 158.38
CA ARG A 910 11.93 -45.50 158.56
C ARG A 910 12.34 -44.77 157.29
N LYS A 911 12.15 -45.37 156.11
CA LYS A 911 12.45 -44.73 154.83
C LYS A 911 11.51 -43.54 154.58
N LEU A 912 10.21 -43.71 154.85
CA LEU A 912 9.22 -42.61 154.85
C LEU A 912 9.59 -41.51 155.85
N GLN A 913 10.12 -41.86 157.02
CA GLN A 913 10.53 -40.90 158.05
C GLN A 913 11.79 -40.10 157.66
N LEU A 914 12.76 -40.74 157.00
CA LEU A 914 13.93 -40.05 156.44
C LEU A 914 13.54 -39.16 155.25
N GLU A 915 12.69 -39.63 154.34
CA GLU A 915 12.20 -38.81 153.23
C GLU A 915 11.30 -37.66 153.71
N LYS A 916 10.58 -37.81 154.83
CA LYS A 916 9.92 -36.68 155.52
C LYS A 916 10.93 -35.64 156.04
N SER A 917 12.00 -36.07 156.71
CA SER A 917 13.04 -35.12 157.15
C SER A 917 13.70 -34.40 155.97
N ARG A 918 13.92 -35.09 154.84
CA ARG A 918 14.36 -34.49 153.57
C ARG A 918 13.32 -33.57 152.94
N SER A 919 12.02 -33.85 153.08
CA SER A 919 10.94 -32.96 152.62
C SER A 919 10.96 -31.66 153.40
N VAL A 920 11.13 -31.69 154.73
CA VAL A 920 11.28 -30.50 155.57
C VAL A 920 12.55 -29.72 155.19
N ASP A 921 13.69 -30.39 155.06
CA ASP A 921 14.95 -29.81 154.59
C ASP A 921 14.82 -29.15 153.20
N ALA A 922 14.02 -29.76 152.32
CA ALA A 922 13.72 -29.24 150.99
C ALA A 922 12.73 -28.05 151.05
N GLU A 923 11.69 -28.13 151.87
CA GLU A 923 10.72 -27.06 152.11
C GLU A 923 11.39 -25.82 152.69
N GLU A 924 12.32 -25.95 153.65
CA GLU A 924 13.11 -24.81 154.14
C GLU A 924 13.96 -24.18 153.03
N ARG A 925 14.61 -25.00 152.18
CA ARG A 925 15.41 -24.52 151.04
C ARG A 925 14.55 -23.88 149.94
N TRP A 926 13.34 -24.40 149.71
CA TRP A 926 12.35 -23.82 148.79
C TRP A 926 11.81 -22.50 149.34
N ASN A 927 11.47 -22.42 150.63
CA ASN A 927 11.05 -21.19 151.29
C ASN A 927 12.15 -20.12 151.32
N ALA A 928 13.42 -20.52 151.51
CA ALA A 928 14.56 -19.61 151.41
C ALA A 928 14.71 -19.05 149.99
N ARG A 929 14.54 -19.88 148.95
CA ARG A 929 14.54 -19.44 147.54
C ARG A 929 13.33 -18.59 147.19
N LEU A 930 12.15 -18.90 147.72
CA LEU A 930 10.93 -18.12 147.50
C LEU A 930 11.13 -16.69 148.01
N ARG A 931 11.63 -16.54 149.24
CA ARG A 931 12.00 -15.23 149.81
C ARG A 931 13.08 -14.49 149.01
N GLU A 932 14.03 -15.20 148.40
CA GLU A 932 15.01 -14.56 147.50
C GLU A 932 14.36 -14.07 146.20
N LEU A 933 13.42 -14.84 145.63
CA LEU A 933 12.69 -14.45 144.43
C LEU A 933 11.72 -13.28 144.70
N GLU A 934 10.99 -13.31 145.82
CA GLU A 934 10.12 -12.21 146.30
C GLU A 934 10.92 -10.91 146.51
N LYS A 935 12.15 -11.03 147.06
CA LYS A 935 13.05 -9.88 147.15
C LYS A 935 13.46 -9.38 145.75
N ARG A 936 13.82 -10.27 144.84
CA ARG A 936 14.25 -9.90 143.46
C ARG A 936 13.12 -9.27 142.63
N THR A 937 11.86 -9.66 142.81
CA THR A 937 10.73 -9.00 142.15
C THR A 937 10.50 -7.60 142.72
N LYS A 938 10.54 -7.44 144.06
CA LYS A 938 10.45 -6.12 144.70
C LYS A 938 11.60 -5.19 144.29
N ASP A 939 12.84 -5.70 144.28
CA ASP A 939 14.05 -4.98 143.81
C ASP A 939 13.96 -4.55 142.33
N ALA A 940 13.04 -5.14 141.53
CA ALA A 940 12.77 -4.75 140.15
C ALA A 940 11.62 -3.73 140.05
N GLU A 941 10.53 -3.92 140.79
CA GLU A 941 9.40 -2.97 140.87
C GLU A 941 9.86 -1.59 141.36
N GLU A 942 10.73 -1.54 142.38
CA GLU A 942 11.31 -0.29 142.88
C GLU A 942 12.19 0.44 141.84
N ARG A 943 12.72 -0.24 140.81
CA ARG A 943 13.44 0.39 139.69
C ARG A 943 12.47 1.01 138.70
N VAL A 944 11.42 0.28 138.32
CA VAL A 944 10.37 0.77 137.41
C VAL A 944 9.65 1.99 137.99
N GLN A 945 9.45 2.04 139.33
CA GLN A 945 8.94 3.26 139.98
C GLN A 945 9.88 4.45 139.85
N ARG A 946 11.20 4.26 140.08
CA ARG A 946 12.21 5.32 139.91
C ARG A 946 12.32 5.82 138.47
N GLU A 947 12.24 4.91 137.49
CA GLU A 947 12.23 5.28 136.06
C GLU A 947 10.96 6.06 135.67
N ARG A 948 9.77 5.64 136.17
CA ARG A 948 8.53 6.40 136.00
C ARG A 948 8.58 7.78 136.65
N GLN A 949 9.25 7.92 137.79
CA GLN A 949 9.41 9.22 138.48
C GLN A 949 10.32 10.16 137.68
N GLY A 950 11.50 9.69 137.25
CA GLY A 950 12.40 10.48 136.39
C GLY A 950 11.81 10.83 135.01
N ALA A 951 10.83 10.05 134.52
CA ALA A 951 10.04 10.41 133.34
C ALA A 951 9.06 11.57 133.60
N LYS A 952 8.35 11.57 134.75
CA LYS A 952 7.47 12.68 135.16
C LYS A 952 8.23 13.99 135.30
N GLU A 953 9.42 13.97 135.90
CA GLU A 953 10.24 15.15 136.13
C GLU A 953 10.69 15.81 134.81
N LYS A 954 10.98 15.01 133.77
CA LYS A 954 11.25 15.54 132.41
C LYS A 954 10.03 16.18 131.76
N VAL A 955 8.84 15.59 131.93
CA VAL A 955 7.59 16.19 131.42
C VAL A 955 7.29 17.51 132.14
N ALA A 956 7.54 17.60 133.45
CA ALA A 956 7.40 18.85 134.21
C ALA A 956 8.34 19.95 133.68
N GLY A 957 9.62 19.63 133.43
CA GLY A 957 10.58 20.58 132.87
C GLY A 957 10.13 21.14 131.50
N LEU A 958 9.69 20.26 130.58
CA LEU A 958 9.19 20.67 129.26
C LEU A 958 7.92 21.55 129.35
N LEU A 959 7.09 21.36 130.37
CA LEU A 959 5.91 22.22 130.61
C LEU A 959 6.30 23.62 131.10
N ASP A 960 7.36 23.75 131.91
CA ASP A 960 7.84 25.07 132.36
C ASP A 960 8.64 25.79 131.25
N GLU A 961 9.39 25.08 130.41
CA GLU A 961 9.96 25.63 129.17
C GLU A 961 8.86 26.17 128.24
N ASN A 962 7.74 25.46 128.10
CA ASN A 962 6.60 25.91 127.31
C ASN A 962 5.96 27.20 127.89
N LYS A 963 5.79 27.30 129.22
CA LYS A 963 5.34 28.55 129.88
C LYS A 963 6.30 29.72 129.68
N ILE A 964 7.61 29.48 129.58
CA ILE A 964 8.59 30.52 129.25
C ILE A 964 8.41 30.98 127.80
N ALA A 965 8.22 30.04 126.86
CA ALA A 965 7.91 30.38 125.47
C ALA A 965 6.61 31.18 125.33
N GLN A 966 5.55 30.81 126.06
CA GLN A 966 4.28 31.55 126.08
C GLN A 966 4.43 33.00 126.57
N ARG A 967 5.15 33.23 127.69
CA ARG A 967 5.43 34.60 128.19
C ARG A 967 6.25 35.44 127.20
N ASN A 968 7.18 34.82 126.48
CA ASN A 968 7.93 35.50 125.42
C ASN A 968 6.99 35.91 124.26
N LEU A 969 6.00 35.08 123.94
CA LEU A 969 4.99 35.36 122.91
C LEU A 969 4.05 36.50 123.33
N GLU A 970 3.54 36.50 124.57
CA GLU A 970 2.79 37.63 125.15
C GLU A 970 3.60 38.94 125.13
N THR A 971 4.90 38.85 125.41
CA THR A 971 5.81 40.01 125.39
C THR A 971 6.04 40.55 123.97
N LEU A 972 6.00 39.68 122.95
CA LEU A 972 6.03 40.08 121.55
C LEU A 972 4.69 40.66 121.08
N GLN A 973 3.56 40.11 121.55
CA GLN A 973 2.23 40.65 121.27
C GLN A 973 2.09 42.08 121.81
N ARG A 974 2.50 42.36 123.05
CA ARG A 974 2.51 43.72 123.61
C ARG A 974 3.40 44.70 122.84
N LYS A 975 4.53 44.23 122.29
CA LYS A 975 5.36 45.05 121.39
C LYS A 975 4.68 45.31 120.05
N ASN A 976 3.90 44.36 119.55
CA ASN A 976 3.12 44.52 118.34
C ASN A 976 1.94 45.48 118.55
N GLU A 977 1.26 45.42 119.70
CA GLU A 977 0.25 46.40 120.14
C GLU A 977 0.86 47.82 120.22
N GLN A 978 2.04 47.98 120.84
CA GLN A 978 2.76 49.26 120.88
C GLN A 978 3.18 49.78 119.49
N LEU A 979 3.47 48.90 118.53
CA LEU A 979 3.72 49.28 117.13
C LEU A 979 2.42 49.64 116.40
N GLN A 980 1.30 48.98 116.73
CA GLN A 980 -0.03 49.30 116.22
C GLN A 980 -0.48 50.70 116.70
N ASP A 981 -0.31 51.00 117.99
CA ASP A 981 -0.55 52.33 118.58
C ASP A 981 0.30 53.40 117.89
N LEU A 982 1.57 53.11 117.57
CA LEU A 982 2.43 54.03 116.82
C LEU A 982 1.91 54.27 115.39
N VAL A 983 1.42 53.23 114.70
CA VAL A 983 0.83 53.33 113.35
C VAL A 983 -0.48 54.12 113.36
N ASP A 984 -1.36 53.90 114.34
CA ASP A 984 -2.64 54.60 114.42
C ASP A 984 -2.52 56.03 114.94
N ASN A 985 -1.46 56.37 115.71
CA ASN A 985 -1.07 57.76 115.92
C ASN A 985 -0.52 58.41 114.63
N TYR A 986 0.25 57.67 113.81
CA TYR A 986 0.71 58.12 112.49
C TYR A 986 -0.41 58.29 111.45
N ARG A 987 -1.66 57.92 111.78
CA ARG A 987 -2.87 58.15 110.98
C ARG A 987 -3.76 59.28 111.50
N ARG A 988 -3.38 59.94 112.60
CA ARG A 988 -4.09 61.08 113.21
C ARG A 988 -3.31 62.40 113.12
N HIS A 989 -2.25 62.38 112.31
CA HIS A 989 -1.44 63.53 111.88
C HIS A 989 -1.34 63.50 110.35
#